data_AF-A0A943YQD5-F1
#
_entry.id   AF-A0A943YQD5-F1
#
_cell.length_a   1.000
_cell.length_b   1.000
_cell.length_c   1.000
_cell.angle_alpha   90.00
_cell.angle_beta   90.00
_cell.angle_gamma   90.00
#
_symmetry.space_group_name_H-M   'P 1'
#
loop_
_entity.id
_entity.type
_entity.pdbx_description
1 polymer ?
#
loop_
_entity_poly.entity_id
_entity_poly.type
_entity_poly.pdbx_seq_one_letter_code
_entity_poly.pdbx_strand_id
1 'polypeptide(L)'
;MDSFREVEYMDEPAPRRRRRRRRRRRRRWKTLLVLIVLVLAAVAAYRLTDGFSALHLPVKVSLRNTDTKFDYDLDRLAAQISDDMYVGDCGAAEAEELRRCAKENPDWADELEFMAEHVGIYSEEAVKTALQGPEKTPFALLSAFCAPNASGLNAEIEVEPGEVPYLLQYDYRWCYHAYGSSVMGFTGCGPTCLSMAVIGLTGNTDYTPAYVADRAEASGHYVDGAGTAWSLFSEGAAEFGVRGEMISAGRTELAERLDRGEVIIASMLPGDFTTSGHFIVIYGHNFLGFKVYDPNSIERSERTWSYDALAPQIAQLWSLTAVSSPVSGGSDEGGETAEGEIYVADCEEFITLRERPDVNAEAITTIPKGGEMTLISRDGDFAYVEYAGQRGYVLASYIEPKSGASGLAAASTAGEAYIADCEEYITLRAGPDVEAEALGTIPRGGEMTLAGFDGAFALVEYGGQRGYVLSTYIVPKLDAAVPAAELGYEGLRTELEGLAAEHPDAVALSSIGRSVEGRELLCAVVGSAEAEYDVLIQGCIHGREGMSAYLVLSQLEHLLEAGAPEDVRFHFIPMVNPDGAEISRTGQLGEAQRAIYESDLAAGHTELGEYEYAREWKANAAGVDLNRNFDAGWESLESRSAPSSENYRGAASEDQPESRALADYTRLVKPDATLSYHTAGSLIYADYAGASERTNAASRSLGLALGAAAGYELEETETLDGGGYKDWAASALDIPSVTVELGYGDNPQRLTAYPTARLRNETAPLIAADWLRQNR
;
A
#
# COMPACT_ATOMS: atom_id res chain seq x y z
N MET A 1 59.83 -51.24 18.87
CA MET A 1 59.60 -52.70 18.80
C MET A 1 58.19 -52.94 19.28
N ASP A 2 57.20 -52.58 18.47
CA ASP A 2 56.66 -53.38 17.36
C ASP A 2 55.90 -54.61 17.82
N SER A 3 54.60 -54.59 17.55
CA SER A 3 53.80 -55.77 17.22
C SER A 3 52.40 -55.31 16.75
N PHE A 4 52.34 -54.74 15.55
CA PHE A 4 51.11 -54.67 14.76
C PHE A 4 50.69 -56.10 14.39
N ARG A 5 49.41 -56.43 14.61
CA ARG A 5 48.77 -57.63 14.04
C ARG A 5 48.28 -57.29 12.63
N GLU A 6 48.77 -58.00 11.63
CA GLU A 6 48.20 -58.05 10.29
C GLU A 6 46.76 -58.58 10.34
N VAL A 7 45.84 -57.90 9.65
CA VAL A 7 44.53 -58.43 9.29
C VAL A 7 44.52 -58.55 7.76
N GLU A 8 44.41 -59.78 7.31
CA GLU A 8 44.34 -60.21 5.92
C GLU A 8 43.05 -59.66 5.26
N TYR A 9 43.20 -58.75 4.28
CA TYR A 9 42.08 -58.23 3.49
C TYR A 9 41.78 -59.19 2.34
N MET A 10 40.68 -59.95 2.43
CA MET A 10 40.13 -60.66 1.28
C MET A 10 39.44 -59.68 0.33
N ASP A 11 39.98 -59.53 -0.88
CA ASP A 11 39.37 -58.75 -1.97
C ASP A 11 38.06 -59.37 -2.47
N GLU A 12 36.98 -58.58 -2.50
CA GLU A 12 35.69 -58.99 -3.06
C GLU A 12 35.75 -59.10 -4.61
N PRO A 13 35.24 -60.18 -5.23
CA PRO A 13 35.34 -60.36 -6.67
C PRO A 13 34.48 -59.36 -7.47
N ALA A 14 35.12 -58.75 -8.48
CA ALA A 14 34.63 -57.70 -9.38
C ALA A 14 33.21 -57.86 -10.00
N PRO A 15 32.64 -59.06 -10.25
CA PRO A 15 31.31 -59.18 -10.87
C PRO A 15 30.16 -58.67 -9.98
N ARG A 16 30.34 -58.67 -8.65
CA ARG A 16 29.30 -58.28 -7.68
C ARG A 16 29.12 -56.76 -7.58
N ARG A 17 30.19 -55.96 -7.77
CA ARG A 17 30.13 -54.48 -7.79
C ARG A 17 29.34 -53.93 -9.00
N ARG A 18 29.46 -54.54 -10.19
CA ARG A 18 28.75 -54.10 -11.42
C ARG A 18 27.22 -54.31 -11.35
N ARG A 19 26.73 -55.40 -10.74
CA ARG A 19 25.28 -55.67 -10.60
C ARG A 19 24.58 -54.75 -9.59
N ARG A 20 25.23 -54.37 -8.48
CA ARG A 20 24.67 -53.42 -7.49
C ARG A 20 24.58 -51.97 -8.05
N ARG A 21 25.59 -51.51 -8.80
CA ARG A 21 25.57 -50.19 -9.46
C ARG A 21 24.46 -50.07 -10.53
N ARG A 22 24.24 -51.11 -11.35
CA ARG A 22 23.15 -51.12 -12.36
C ARG A 22 21.74 -51.11 -11.74
N ARG A 23 21.52 -51.79 -10.61
CA ARG A 23 20.21 -51.78 -9.90
C ARG A 23 19.91 -50.43 -9.23
N ARG A 24 20.92 -49.76 -8.64
CA ARG A 24 20.76 -48.40 -8.07
C ARG A 24 20.52 -47.34 -9.16
N ARG A 25 21.22 -47.42 -10.30
CA ARG A 25 20.96 -46.55 -11.47
C ARG A 25 19.55 -46.76 -12.01
N ARG A 26 19.09 -48.01 -12.22
CA ARG A 26 17.72 -48.28 -12.69
C ARG A 26 16.62 -47.80 -11.73
N ARG A 27 16.83 -47.88 -10.40
CA ARG A 27 15.88 -47.31 -9.43
C ARG A 27 15.85 -45.79 -9.50
N ARG A 28 17.01 -45.12 -9.51
CA ARG A 28 17.09 -43.65 -9.67
C ARG A 28 16.46 -43.16 -10.98
N TRP A 29 16.72 -43.85 -12.09
CA TRP A 29 16.09 -43.53 -13.38
C TRP A 29 14.58 -43.75 -13.38
N LYS A 30 14.06 -44.79 -12.71
CA LYS A 30 12.61 -44.97 -12.55
C LYS A 30 11.98 -43.90 -11.67
N THR A 31 12.62 -43.50 -10.57
CA THR A 31 12.13 -42.43 -9.70
C THR A 31 12.16 -41.08 -10.44
N LEU A 32 13.22 -40.80 -11.19
CA LEU A 32 13.32 -39.60 -12.03
C LEU A 32 12.23 -39.59 -13.11
N LEU A 33 11.96 -40.73 -13.75
CA LEU A 33 10.92 -40.83 -14.77
C LEU A 33 9.51 -40.63 -14.18
N VAL A 34 9.24 -41.13 -12.98
CA VAL A 34 7.96 -40.87 -12.27
C VAL A 34 7.84 -39.39 -11.91
N LEU A 35 8.90 -38.76 -11.43
CA LEU A 35 8.92 -37.31 -11.15
C LEU A 35 8.67 -36.49 -12.42
N ILE A 36 9.30 -36.84 -13.54
CA ILE A 36 9.08 -36.17 -14.83
C ILE A 36 7.64 -36.34 -15.29
N VAL A 37 7.06 -37.55 -15.14
CA VAL A 37 5.65 -37.77 -15.49
C VAL A 37 4.70 -36.98 -14.58
N LEU A 38 5.00 -36.85 -13.29
CA LEU A 38 4.22 -36.03 -12.36
C LEU A 38 4.32 -34.54 -12.68
N VAL A 39 5.52 -34.05 -13.01
CA VAL A 39 5.75 -32.65 -13.42
C VAL A 39 5.03 -32.37 -14.74
N LEU A 40 5.12 -33.27 -15.72
CA LEU A 40 4.40 -33.12 -16.99
C LEU A 40 2.89 -33.20 -16.81
N ALA A 41 2.38 -34.03 -15.89
CA ALA A 41 0.97 -34.07 -15.53
C ALA A 41 0.52 -32.77 -14.83
N ALA A 42 1.34 -32.21 -13.95
CA ALA A 42 1.07 -30.94 -13.29
C ALA A 42 1.11 -29.76 -14.27
N VAL A 43 2.08 -29.74 -15.19
CA VAL A 43 2.16 -28.74 -16.26
C VAL A 43 1.00 -28.88 -17.24
N ALA A 44 0.60 -30.11 -17.58
CA ALA A 44 -0.59 -30.34 -18.41
C ALA A 44 -1.87 -29.90 -17.69
N ALA A 45 -2.02 -30.18 -16.40
CA ALA A 45 -3.14 -29.70 -15.59
C ALA A 45 -3.17 -28.17 -15.50
N TYR A 46 -2.02 -27.54 -15.25
CA TYR A 46 -1.84 -26.08 -15.26
C TYR A 46 -2.23 -25.45 -16.61
N ARG A 47 -1.81 -26.06 -17.72
CA ARG A 47 -2.11 -25.60 -19.09
C ARG A 47 -3.57 -25.84 -19.51
N LEU A 48 -4.26 -26.80 -18.90
CA LEU A 48 -5.65 -27.15 -19.22
C LEU A 48 -6.67 -26.43 -18.33
N THR A 49 -6.24 -25.74 -17.27
CA THR A 49 -7.12 -25.10 -16.26
C THR A 49 -6.86 -23.60 -16.07
N ASP A 50 -6.24 -22.93 -17.05
CA ASP A 50 -5.76 -21.54 -16.93
C ASP A 50 -5.05 -21.30 -15.58
N GLY A 51 -4.03 -22.12 -15.30
CA GLY A 51 -3.17 -21.93 -14.14
C GLY A 51 -3.80 -22.24 -12.78
N PHE A 52 -4.61 -23.31 -12.67
CA PHE A 52 -5.36 -23.68 -11.46
C PHE A 52 -6.43 -22.68 -11.01
N SER A 53 -6.63 -21.56 -11.71
CA SER A 53 -7.61 -20.52 -11.38
C SER A 53 -9.05 -21.05 -11.31
N ALA A 54 -9.36 -22.11 -12.07
CA ALA A 54 -10.68 -22.73 -12.11
C ALA A 54 -10.90 -23.88 -11.10
N LEU A 55 -9.93 -24.18 -10.24
CA LEU A 55 -9.99 -25.33 -9.32
C LEU A 55 -10.52 -24.93 -7.94
N HIS A 56 -11.84 -24.74 -7.81
CA HIS A 56 -12.47 -24.46 -6.51
C HIS A 56 -12.62 -25.74 -5.69
N LEU A 57 -12.08 -25.74 -4.46
CA LEU A 57 -12.39 -26.79 -3.50
C LEU A 57 -13.70 -26.44 -2.78
N PRO A 58 -14.68 -27.36 -2.73
CA PRO A 58 -15.95 -27.10 -2.07
C PRO A 58 -15.75 -26.93 -0.57
N VAL A 59 -16.28 -25.83 -0.04
CA VAL A 59 -16.35 -25.53 1.39
C VAL A 59 -17.77 -25.81 1.83
N LYS A 60 -17.96 -26.65 2.85
CA LYS A 60 -19.30 -26.93 3.37
C LYS A 60 -19.73 -25.79 4.29
N VAL A 61 -20.74 -25.02 3.89
CA VAL A 61 -21.33 -23.96 4.73
C VAL A 61 -22.39 -24.57 5.65
N SER A 62 -22.42 -24.14 6.90
CA SER A 62 -23.46 -24.55 7.84
C SER A 62 -24.71 -23.70 7.64
N LEU A 63 -25.79 -24.31 7.18
CA LEU A 63 -27.09 -23.66 6.95
C LEU A 63 -28.00 -23.70 8.19
N ARG A 64 -27.45 -23.91 9.40
CA ARG A 64 -28.25 -24.01 10.64
C ARG A 64 -28.92 -22.68 11.02
N ASN A 65 -28.32 -21.56 10.62
CA ASN A 65 -28.81 -20.22 10.88
C ASN A 65 -29.49 -19.60 9.66
N THR A 66 -30.03 -20.42 8.74
CA THR A 66 -30.77 -19.94 7.57
C THR A 66 -32.17 -20.53 7.54
N ASP A 67 -33.18 -19.69 7.34
CA ASP A 67 -34.56 -20.08 7.10
C ASP A 67 -35.06 -19.44 5.79
N THR A 68 -35.13 -20.25 4.75
CA THR A 68 -35.65 -19.85 3.42
C THR A 68 -37.00 -20.50 3.14
N LYS A 69 -37.74 -20.90 4.18
CA LYS A 69 -39.06 -21.53 4.04
C LYS A 69 -40.14 -20.47 4.16
N PHE A 70 -40.79 -20.20 3.04
CA PHE A 70 -41.91 -19.28 2.95
C PHE A 70 -43.20 -20.10 2.78
N ASP A 71 -44.26 -19.72 3.51
CA ASP A 71 -45.58 -20.34 3.40
C ASP A 71 -46.52 -19.43 2.61
N TYR A 72 -46.93 -19.87 1.42
CA TYR A 72 -47.80 -19.13 0.53
C TYR A 72 -48.59 -20.06 -0.39
N ASP A 73 -49.66 -19.52 -0.96
CA ASP A 73 -50.53 -20.18 -1.92
C ASP A 73 -50.84 -19.18 -3.04
N LEU A 74 -50.44 -19.51 -4.27
CA LEU A 74 -50.50 -18.58 -5.40
C LEU A 74 -51.94 -18.14 -5.74
N ASP A 75 -52.91 -19.04 -5.60
CA ASP A 75 -54.33 -18.70 -5.82
C ASP A 75 -54.83 -17.69 -4.78
N ARG A 76 -54.40 -17.85 -3.52
CA ARG A 76 -54.71 -16.91 -2.44
C ARG A 76 -54.00 -15.57 -2.62
N LEU A 77 -52.77 -15.56 -3.15
CA LEU A 77 -52.05 -14.33 -3.49
C LEU A 77 -52.74 -13.60 -4.64
N ALA A 78 -53.12 -14.29 -5.72
CA ALA A 78 -53.88 -13.71 -6.82
C ALA A 78 -55.16 -13.03 -6.34
N ALA A 79 -55.88 -13.65 -5.40
CA ALA A 79 -57.11 -13.10 -4.84
C ALA A 79 -56.90 -11.83 -3.97
N GLN A 80 -55.67 -11.55 -3.52
CA GLN A 80 -55.33 -10.36 -2.73
C GLN A 80 -54.92 -9.17 -3.60
N ILE A 81 -54.63 -9.38 -4.89
CA ILE A 81 -54.20 -8.31 -5.80
C ILE A 81 -55.31 -7.28 -5.97
N SER A 82 -54.99 -6.02 -5.67
CA SER A 82 -55.88 -4.87 -5.83
C SER A 82 -55.17 -3.73 -6.56
N ASP A 83 -55.95 -2.77 -7.07
CA ASP A 83 -55.43 -1.65 -7.89
C ASP A 83 -54.38 -0.80 -7.15
N ASP A 84 -54.44 -0.72 -5.82
CA ASP A 84 -53.50 0.02 -4.96
C ASP A 84 -52.15 -0.69 -4.76
N MET A 85 -52.01 -1.95 -5.16
CA MET A 85 -50.75 -2.68 -5.12
C MET A 85 -49.85 -2.42 -6.34
N TYR A 86 -50.39 -1.79 -7.40
CA TYR A 86 -49.63 -1.52 -8.61
C TYR A 86 -48.67 -0.35 -8.40
N VAL A 87 -47.37 -0.66 -8.36
CA VAL A 87 -46.29 0.33 -8.27
C VAL A 87 -45.85 0.82 -9.65
N GLY A 88 -45.98 -0.03 -10.68
CA GLY A 88 -45.73 0.36 -12.08
C GLY A 88 -44.27 0.52 -12.48
N ASP A 89 -43.34 0.09 -11.64
CA ASP A 89 -41.89 0.15 -11.90
C ASP A 89 -41.45 -0.83 -13.00
N CYS A 90 -42.16 -1.96 -13.14
CA CYS A 90 -41.83 -3.03 -14.08
C CYS A 90 -42.90 -3.22 -15.15
N GLY A 91 -42.49 -3.69 -16.35
CA GLY A 91 -43.35 -3.81 -17.51
C GLY A 91 -43.14 -5.10 -18.31
N ALA A 92 -43.44 -5.02 -19.61
CA ALA A 92 -43.48 -6.20 -20.48
C ALA A 92 -42.11 -6.87 -20.68
N ALA A 93 -41.02 -6.10 -20.61
CA ALA A 93 -39.67 -6.62 -20.78
C ALA A 93 -39.28 -7.49 -19.58
N GLU A 94 -39.50 -6.98 -18.37
CA GLU A 94 -39.23 -7.67 -17.10
C GLU A 94 -40.07 -8.94 -16.97
N ALA A 95 -41.34 -8.88 -17.40
CA ALA A 95 -42.20 -10.06 -17.45
C ALA A 95 -41.66 -11.13 -18.42
N GLU A 96 -41.11 -10.76 -19.58
CA GLU A 96 -40.52 -11.72 -20.52
C GLU A 96 -39.25 -12.37 -19.95
N GLU A 97 -38.44 -11.61 -19.22
CA GLU A 97 -37.27 -12.13 -18.53
C GLU A 97 -37.64 -13.11 -17.42
N LEU A 98 -38.65 -12.81 -16.61
CA LEU A 98 -39.17 -13.73 -15.59
C LEU A 98 -39.68 -15.05 -16.21
N ARG A 99 -40.41 -14.99 -17.33
CA ARG A 99 -40.85 -16.21 -18.06
C ARG A 99 -39.70 -17.01 -18.64
N ARG A 100 -38.62 -16.35 -19.05
CA ARG A 100 -37.40 -17.03 -19.49
C ARG A 100 -36.73 -17.73 -18.31
N CYS A 101 -36.60 -17.04 -17.17
CA CYS A 101 -36.08 -17.62 -15.93
C CYS A 101 -36.91 -18.82 -15.46
N ALA A 102 -38.24 -18.76 -15.54
CA ALA A 102 -39.16 -19.84 -15.19
C ALA A 102 -38.90 -21.12 -15.99
N LYS A 103 -38.57 -20.98 -17.29
CA LYS A 103 -38.24 -22.13 -18.16
C LYS A 103 -36.91 -22.78 -17.80
N GLU A 104 -35.96 -21.99 -17.33
CA GLU A 104 -34.62 -22.44 -16.94
C GLU A 104 -34.62 -23.06 -15.53
N ASN A 105 -35.58 -22.69 -14.68
CA ASN A 105 -35.66 -23.06 -13.26
C ASN A 105 -37.01 -23.69 -12.91
N PRO A 106 -37.22 -24.99 -13.23
CA PRO A 106 -38.52 -25.65 -13.07
C PRO A 106 -39.01 -25.73 -11.63
N ASP A 107 -38.12 -25.67 -10.65
CA ASP A 107 -38.45 -25.73 -9.22
C ASP A 107 -39.17 -24.47 -8.72
N TRP A 108 -39.07 -23.35 -9.45
CA TRP A 108 -39.67 -22.05 -9.11
C TRP A 108 -40.51 -21.47 -10.26
N ALA A 109 -40.87 -22.31 -11.23
CA ALA A 109 -41.49 -21.85 -12.47
C ALA A 109 -42.88 -21.23 -12.24
N ASP A 110 -43.67 -21.79 -11.33
CA ASP A 110 -45.02 -21.32 -11.04
C ASP A 110 -44.98 -19.92 -10.38
N GLU A 111 -44.05 -19.69 -9.46
CA GLU A 111 -43.85 -18.39 -8.81
C GLU A 111 -43.32 -17.33 -9.78
N LEU A 112 -42.34 -17.69 -10.62
CA LEU A 112 -41.77 -16.78 -11.62
C LEU A 112 -42.81 -16.41 -12.70
N GLU A 113 -43.63 -17.36 -13.15
CA GLU A 113 -44.74 -17.08 -14.07
C GLU A 113 -45.82 -16.22 -13.40
N PHE A 114 -46.14 -16.45 -12.11
CA PHE A 114 -47.04 -15.60 -11.35
C PHE A 114 -46.52 -14.15 -11.28
N MET A 115 -45.24 -13.97 -10.95
CA MET A 115 -44.61 -12.65 -10.96
C MET A 115 -44.65 -12.00 -12.35
N ALA A 116 -44.44 -12.76 -13.42
CA ALA A 116 -44.50 -12.27 -14.80
C ALA A 116 -45.92 -11.89 -15.26
N GLU A 117 -46.95 -12.61 -14.80
CA GLU A 117 -48.35 -12.30 -15.07
C GLU A 117 -48.79 -11.01 -14.35
N HIS A 118 -48.29 -10.81 -13.14
CA HIS A 118 -48.65 -9.69 -12.27
C HIS A 118 -47.54 -8.65 -12.11
N VAL A 119 -46.64 -8.53 -13.10
CA VAL A 119 -45.37 -7.77 -12.98
C VAL A 119 -45.52 -6.33 -12.46
N GLY A 120 -46.65 -5.68 -12.71
CA GLY A 120 -46.90 -4.29 -12.31
C GLY A 120 -47.07 -4.06 -10.80
N ILE A 121 -47.22 -5.10 -9.99
CA ILE A 121 -47.26 -4.99 -8.51
C ILE A 121 -45.87 -5.11 -7.88
N TYR A 122 -44.84 -5.44 -8.66
CA TYR A 122 -43.48 -5.65 -8.17
C TYR A 122 -42.58 -4.45 -8.49
N SER A 123 -41.72 -4.11 -7.54
CA SER A 123 -40.65 -3.14 -7.75
C SER A 123 -39.54 -3.73 -8.61
N GLU A 124 -38.71 -2.87 -9.19
CA GLU A 124 -37.54 -3.29 -9.97
C GLU A 124 -36.57 -4.13 -9.12
N GLU A 125 -36.42 -3.83 -7.83
CA GLU A 125 -35.60 -4.58 -6.88
C GLU A 125 -36.09 -6.03 -6.69
N ALA A 126 -37.41 -6.22 -6.58
CA ALA A 126 -38.01 -7.54 -6.42
C ALA A 126 -37.78 -8.41 -7.67
N VAL A 127 -38.02 -7.85 -8.86
CA VAL A 127 -37.80 -8.57 -10.11
C VAL A 127 -36.32 -8.90 -10.31
N LYS A 128 -35.42 -7.94 -10.11
CA LYS A 128 -33.96 -8.18 -10.21
C LYS A 128 -33.51 -9.29 -9.25
N THR A 129 -34.03 -9.30 -8.03
CA THR A 129 -33.69 -10.31 -7.02
C THR A 129 -34.09 -11.71 -7.45
N ALA A 130 -35.30 -11.89 -8.00
CA ALA A 130 -35.76 -13.18 -8.52
C ALA A 130 -34.92 -13.65 -9.73
N LEU A 131 -34.49 -12.72 -10.59
CA LEU A 131 -33.68 -13.03 -11.78
C LEU A 131 -32.21 -13.36 -11.45
N GLN A 132 -31.67 -12.83 -10.35
CA GLN A 132 -30.29 -13.08 -9.92
C GLN A 132 -30.09 -14.43 -9.22
N GLY A 133 -31.15 -15.00 -8.64
CA GLY A 133 -31.11 -16.27 -7.92
C GLY A 133 -32.52 -16.83 -7.75
N PRO A 134 -32.94 -17.83 -8.54
CA PRO A 134 -34.31 -18.34 -8.52
C PRO A 134 -34.70 -18.93 -7.16
N GLU A 135 -33.74 -19.34 -6.33
CA GLU A 135 -33.97 -19.73 -4.94
C GLU A 135 -34.47 -18.59 -4.03
N LYS A 136 -34.36 -17.34 -4.48
CA LYS A 136 -34.85 -16.13 -3.80
C LYS A 136 -36.26 -15.75 -4.25
N THR A 137 -36.79 -16.43 -5.27
CA THR A 137 -38.13 -16.17 -5.83
C THR A 137 -39.21 -16.13 -4.75
N PRO A 138 -39.25 -17.03 -3.75
CA PRO A 138 -40.26 -16.94 -2.67
C PRO A 138 -40.27 -15.61 -1.91
N PHE A 139 -39.08 -15.07 -1.61
CA PHE A 139 -38.94 -13.78 -0.95
C PHE A 139 -39.43 -12.64 -1.84
N ALA A 140 -38.97 -12.61 -3.09
CA ALA A 140 -39.32 -11.60 -4.08
C ALA A 140 -40.81 -11.61 -4.46
N LEU A 141 -41.41 -12.80 -4.56
CA LEU A 141 -42.84 -13.00 -4.78
C LEU A 141 -43.67 -12.37 -3.66
N LEU A 142 -43.27 -12.57 -2.41
CA LEU A 142 -44.04 -12.12 -1.26
C LEU A 142 -43.81 -10.64 -0.91
N SER A 143 -42.81 -9.96 -1.50
CA SER A 143 -42.52 -8.56 -1.19
C SER A 143 -43.66 -7.60 -1.54
N ALA A 144 -44.48 -7.92 -2.55
CA ALA A 144 -45.67 -7.14 -2.87
C ALA A 144 -46.80 -7.30 -1.83
N PHE A 145 -46.77 -8.37 -1.03
CA PHE A 145 -47.83 -8.74 -0.08
C PHE A 145 -47.44 -8.52 1.39
N CYS A 146 -46.18 -8.17 1.66
CA CYS A 146 -45.65 -7.96 3.00
C CYS A 146 -45.29 -6.49 3.21
N ALA A 147 -45.75 -5.91 4.31
CA ALA A 147 -45.34 -4.56 4.70
C ALA A 147 -43.87 -4.52 5.13
N PRO A 148 -43.16 -3.40 4.92
CA PRO A 148 -41.88 -3.15 5.59
C PRO A 148 -42.08 -3.29 7.11
N ASN A 149 -41.24 -4.09 7.76
CA ASN A 149 -41.34 -4.57 9.16
C ASN A 149 -42.31 -5.72 9.43
N ALA A 150 -42.78 -6.45 8.40
CA ALA A 150 -43.54 -7.68 8.60
C ALA A 150 -42.71 -8.80 9.28
N SER A 151 -41.38 -8.70 9.23
CA SER A 151 -40.41 -9.57 9.91
C SER A 151 -39.40 -8.72 10.68
N GLY A 152 -38.63 -9.32 11.59
CA GLY A 152 -37.46 -8.63 12.15
C GLY A 152 -37.09 -8.92 13.59
N LEU A 153 -37.88 -9.64 14.40
CA LEU A 153 -37.51 -9.86 15.80
C LEU A 153 -37.89 -11.26 16.31
N ASN A 154 -36.93 -11.90 16.99
CA ASN A 154 -36.89 -13.26 17.55
C ASN A 154 -36.27 -14.36 16.65
N ALA A 155 -35.17 -14.04 15.97
CA ALA A 155 -34.32 -15.08 15.41
C ALA A 155 -33.33 -15.58 16.46
N GLU A 156 -33.35 -16.87 16.77
CA GLU A 156 -32.27 -17.51 17.53
C GLU A 156 -31.14 -17.85 16.55
N ILE A 157 -29.93 -17.37 16.86
CA ILE A 157 -28.71 -17.67 16.10
C ILE A 157 -27.86 -18.60 16.95
N GLU A 158 -27.39 -19.70 16.35
CA GLU A 158 -26.49 -20.66 16.99
C GLU A 158 -25.06 -20.46 16.46
N VAL A 159 -24.12 -20.18 17.37
CA VAL A 159 -22.69 -20.06 17.05
C VAL A 159 -21.85 -20.84 18.06
N GLU A 160 -20.89 -21.62 17.57
CA GLU A 160 -19.90 -22.27 18.42
C GLU A 160 -18.73 -21.30 18.69
N PRO A 161 -18.03 -21.40 19.84
CA PRO A 161 -16.89 -20.55 20.12
C PRO A 161 -15.81 -20.62 19.03
N GLY A 162 -15.45 -19.47 18.47
CA GLY A 162 -14.45 -19.35 17.41
C GLY A 162 -14.97 -19.61 15.99
N GLU A 163 -16.29 -19.77 15.81
CA GLU A 163 -16.93 -19.81 14.48
C GLU A 163 -17.55 -18.46 14.11
N VAL A 164 -17.44 -18.08 12.84
CA VAL A 164 -18.27 -17.02 12.25
C VAL A 164 -19.56 -17.66 11.73
N PRO A 165 -20.77 -17.25 12.16
CA PRO A 165 -22.01 -17.82 11.65
C PRO A 165 -22.28 -17.33 10.22
N TYR A 166 -22.81 -18.21 9.38
CA TYR A 166 -23.33 -17.81 8.08
C TYR A 166 -24.78 -17.34 8.20
N LEU A 167 -25.09 -16.15 7.68
CA LEU A 167 -26.41 -15.53 7.70
C LEU A 167 -26.77 -15.01 6.30
N LEU A 168 -28.04 -15.19 5.91
CA LEU A 168 -28.57 -14.73 4.63
C LEU A 168 -29.37 -13.44 4.81
N GLN A 169 -29.19 -12.46 3.92
CA GLN A 169 -29.96 -11.21 3.99
C GLN A 169 -31.46 -11.42 3.69
N TYR A 170 -31.80 -12.44 2.89
CA TYR A 170 -33.17 -12.82 2.51
C TYR A 170 -33.76 -13.96 3.37
N ASP A 171 -33.22 -14.19 4.57
CA ASP A 171 -33.80 -15.12 5.54
C ASP A 171 -35.19 -14.65 6.01
N TYR A 172 -36.16 -15.56 6.02
CA TYR A 172 -37.57 -15.27 6.34
C TYR A 172 -37.75 -14.53 7.68
N ARG A 173 -36.86 -14.76 8.65
CA ARG A 173 -36.96 -14.16 9.98
C ARG A 173 -36.74 -12.64 9.99
N TRP A 174 -36.07 -12.09 8.97
CA TRP A 174 -35.77 -10.65 8.88
C TRP A 174 -35.84 -10.04 7.47
N CYS A 175 -36.08 -10.81 6.39
CA CYS A 175 -35.99 -10.31 5.02
C CYS A 175 -36.92 -9.14 4.68
N TYR A 176 -38.07 -9.01 5.36
CA TYR A 176 -39.01 -7.89 5.23
C TYR A 176 -38.83 -6.81 6.31
N HIS A 177 -37.82 -6.92 7.16
CA HIS A 177 -37.47 -5.86 8.10
C HIS A 177 -36.99 -4.64 7.30
N ALA A 178 -37.46 -3.45 7.67
CA ALA A 178 -37.11 -2.23 6.97
C ALA A 178 -35.62 -1.92 7.15
N TYR A 179 -35.01 -1.36 6.11
CA TYR A 179 -33.67 -0.79 6.19
C TYR A 179 -33.61 0.39 5.23
N GLY A 180 -33.80 1.59 5.79
CA GLY A 180 -33.99 2.83 5.05
C GLY A 180 -35.22 2.79 4.13
N SER A 181 -35.06 3.08 2.84
CA SER A 181 -36.17 3.11 1.87
C SER A 181 -36.56 1.74 1.29
N SER A 182 -35.87 0.67 1.69
CA SER A 182 -36.13 -0.70 1.21
C SER A 182 -36.20 -1.70 2.38
N VAL A 183 -36.08 -3.00 2.10
CA VAL A 183 -36.06 -4.08 3.10
C VAL A 183 -34.75 -4.86 3.06
N MET A 184 -34.41 -5.49 4.18
CA MET A 184 -33.17 -6.26 4.37
C MET A 184 -32.88 -7.26 3.25
N GLY A 185 -33.90 -7.94 2.72
CA GLY A 185 -33.69 -8.92 1.65
C GLY A 185 -33.15 -8.31 0.34
N PHE A 186 -33.38 -7.02 0.09
CA PHE A 186 -32.87 -6.32 -1.10
C PHE A 186 -31.55 -5.60 -0.84
N THR A 187 -31.45 -4.83 0.24
CA THR A 187 -30.33 -3.88 0.48
C THR A 187 -29.53 -4.16 1.75
N GLY A 188 -29.87 -5.21 2.50
CA GLY A 188 -29.32 -5.50 3.83
C GLY A 188 -27.95 -6.20 3.85
N CYS A 189 -27.18 -6.19 2.75
CA CYS A 189 -25.90 -6.90 2.68
C CYS A 189 -24.90 -6.38 3.72
N GLY A 190 -24.83 -5.07 3.96
CA GLY A 190 -23.94 -4.46 4.96
C GLY A 190 -24.25 -4.88 6.40
N PRO A 191 -25.47 -4.63 6.93
CA PRO A 191 -25.87 -5.08 8.26
C PRO A 191 -25.75 -6.59 8.46
N THR A 192 -26.03 -7.38 7.42
CA THR A 192 -25.87 -8.85 7.48
C THR A 192 -24.39 -9.24 7.61
N CYS A 193 -23.49 -8.60 6.85
CA CYS A 193 -22.04 -8.82 6.96
C CYS A 193 -21.49 -8.41 8.34
N LEU A 194 -21.90 -7.25 8.86
CA LEU A 194 -21.47 -6.81 10.19
C LEU A 194 -22.04 -7.73 11.28
N SER A 195 -23.28 -8.18 11.17
CA SER A 195 -23.89 -9.17 12.07
C SER A 195 -23.06 -10.46 12.12
N MET A 196 -22.69 -11.02 10.96
CA MET A 196 -21.83 -12.21 10.90
C MET A 196 -20.49 -11.99 11.62
N ALA A 197 -19.80 -10.88 11.32
CA ALA A 197 -18.50 -10.58 11.89
C ALA A 197 -18.56 -10.34 13.41
N VAL A 198 -19.53 -9.54 13.88
CA VAL A 198 -19.70 -9.22 15.30
C VAL A 198 -20.07 -10.46 16.10
N ILE A 199 -21.01 -11.29 15.63
CA ILE A 199 -21.37 -12.52 16.33
C ILE A 199 -20.16 -13.46 16.39
N GLY A 200 -19.39 -13.57 15.31
CA GLY A 200 -18.18 -14.40 15.28
C GLY A 200 -17.09 -13.94 16.25
N LEU A 201 -16.89 -12.62 16.39
CA LEU A 201 -15.85 -12.03 17.22
C LEU A 201 -16.23 -11.93 18.71
N THR A 202 -17.51 -11.69 19.01
CA THR A 202 -17.99 -11.43 20.38
C THR A 202 -18.73 -12.62 20.99
N GLY A 203 -19.24 -13.53 20.17
CA GLY A 203 -20.15 -14.60 20.59
C GLY A 203 -21.56 -14.12 20.98
N ASN A 204 -21.88 -12.83 20.85
CA ASN A 204 -23.18 -12.29 21.21
C ASN A 204 -24.19 -12.46 20.07
N THR A 205 -25.05 -13.46 20.20
CA THR A 205 -26.05 -13.86 19.19
C THR A 205 -27.25 -12.92 19.08
N ASP A 206 -27.37 -11.93 19.97
CA ASP A 206 -28.46 -10.94 19.93
C ASP A 206 -28.27 -9.93 18.78
N TYR A 207 -27.05 -9.81 18.24
CA TYR A 207 -26.71 -8.93 17.13
C TYR A 207 -27.17 -9.47 15.77
N THR A 208 -28.47 -9.81 15.67
CA THR A 208 -29.12 -10.26 14.44
C THR A 208 -29.05 -9.21 13.32
N PRO A 209 -29.17 -9.59 12.04
CA PRO A 209 -29.12 -8.62 10.93
C PRO A 209 -30.14 -7.48 11.05
N ALA A 210 -31.35 -7.77 11.53
CA ALA A 210 -32.38 -6.74 11.78
C ALA A 210 -31.94 -5.77 12.90
N TYR A 211 -31.40 -6.28 14.00
CA TYR A 211 -30.89 -5.42 15.08
C TYR A 211 -29.76 -4.51 14.61
N VAL A 212 -28.82 -5.05 13.81
CA VAL A 212 -27.72 -4.26 13.24
C VAL A 212 -28.25 -3.21 12.26
N ALA A 213 -29.29 -3.52 11.48
CA ALA A 213 -29.93 -2.59 10.55
C ALA A 213 -30.59 -1.41 11.29
N ASP A 214 -31.37 -1.68 12.35
CA ASP A 214 -31.98 -0.65 13.21
C ASP A 214 -30.92 0.30 13.78
N ARG A 215 -29.80 -0.25 14.27
CA ARG A 215 -28.68 0.54 14.81
C ARG A 215 -27.98 1.34 13.73
N ALA A 216 -27.70 0.72 12.58
CA ALA A 216 -27.06 1.38 11.45
C ALA A 216 -27.89 2.57 10.94
N GLU A 217 -29.21 2.42 10.84
CA GLU A 217 -30.11 3.51 10.43
C GLU A 217 -30.17 4.62 11.50
N ALA A 218 -30.33 4.24 12.78
CA ALA A 218 -30.38 5.20 13.88
C ALA A 218 -29.09 6.04 14.02
N SER A 219 -27.94 5.47 13.66
CA SER A 219 -26.63 6.13 13.71
C SER A 219 -26.21 6.76 12.36
N GLY A 220 -27.11 6.79 11.36
CA GLY A 220 -26.88 7.51 10.10
C GLY A 220 -25.99 6.78 9.08
N HIS A 221 -25.84 5.46 9.20
CA HIS A 221 -25.03 4.64 8.31
C HIS A 221 -25.83 4.02 7.14
N TYR A 222 -26.97 4.62 6.78
CA TYR A 222 -27.75 4.26 5.60
C TYR A 222 -27.74 5.42 4.60
N VAL A 223 -27.61 5.10 3.31
CA VAL A 223 -27.62 6.04 2.19
C VAL A 223 -28.78 5.68 1.25
N ASP A 224 -29.70 6.61 1.06
CA ASP A 224 -30.87 6.40 0.21
C ASP A 224 -30.46 6.07 -1.24
N GLY A 225 -31.02 4.98 -1.78
CA GLY A 225 -30.70 4.46 -3.11
C GLY A 225 -29.33 3.78 -3.27
N ALA A 226 -28.45 3.81 -2.26
CA ALA A 226 -27.13 3.16 -2.28
C ALA A 226 -26.95 2.06 -1.22
N GLY A 227 -27.81 2.02 -0.20
CA GLY A 227 -27.77 1.00 0.86
C GLY A 227 -26.88 1.41 2.03
N THR A 228 -25.89 0.59 2.39
CA THR A 228 -25.08 0.79 3.60
C THR A 228 -23.88 1.70 3.37
N ALA A 229 -23.68 2.69 4.25
CA ALA A 229 -22.49 3.55 4.25
C ALA A 229 -21.26 2.81 4.78
N TRP A 230 -20.08 3.15 4.24
CA TRP A 230 -18.79 2.61 4.70
C TRP A 230 -18.48 2.94 6.17
N SER A 231 -19.00 4.06 6.69
CA SER A 231 -18.87 4.45 8.10
C SER A 231 -19.49 3.43 9.05
N LEU A 232 -20.39 2.55 8.59
CA LEU A 232 -20.89 1.44 9.42
C LEU A 232 -19.75 0.55 9.93
N PHE A 233 -18.72 0.31 9.10
CA PHE A 233 -17.63 -0.60 9.45
C PHE A 233 -16.49 0.14 10.17
N SER A 234 -16.20 1.39 9.81
CA SER A 234 -15.14 2.18 10.47
C SER A 234 -15.56 2.75 11.83
N GLU A 235 -16.83 3.13 11.99
CA GLU A 235 -17.34 3.85 13.17
C GLU A 235 -18.48 3.06 13.85
N GLY A 236 -19.47 2.63 13.08
CA GLY A 236 -20.67 1.95 13.60
C GLY A 236 -20.39 0.59 14.25
N ALA A 237 -19.32 -0.11 13.85
CA ALA A 237 -18.90 -1.38 14.44
C ALA A 237 -18.61 -1.27 15.94
N ALA A 238 -18.15 -0.11 16.41
CA ALA A 238 -17.79 0.13 17.80
C ALA A 238 -18.97 -0.02 18.76
N GLU A 239 -20.20 0.25 18.28
CA GLU A 239 -21.42 0.07 19.06
C GLU A 239 -21.69 -1.39 19.46
N PHE A 240 -21.10 -2.32 18.72
CA PHE A 240 -21.22 -3.75 18.95
C PHE A 240 -19.99 -4.35 19.64
N GLY A 241 -19.10 -3.50 20.19
CA GLY A 241 -17.89 -3.94 20.89
C GLY A 241 -16.77 -4.42 19.95
N VAL A 242 -16.82 -4.02 18.68
CA VAL A 242 -15.85 -4.41 17.64
C VAL A 242 -15.24 -3.16 17.01
N ARG A 243 -13.93 -3.14 16.82
CA ARG A 243 -13.24 -2.06 16.09
C ARG A 243 -13.07 -2.47 14.63
N GLY A 244 -13.44 -1.58 13.71
CA GLY A 244 -13.10 -1.71 12.30
C GLY A 244 -11.96 -0.78 11.89
N GLU A 245 -11.01 -1.34 11.17
CA GLU A 245 -9.86 -0.66 10.60
C GLU A 245 -9.88 -0.84 9.09
N MET A 246 -9.78 0.25 8.32
CA MET A 246 -9.61 0.14 6.88
C MET A 246 -8.22 -0.45 6.58
N ILE A 247 -8.18 -1.49 5.75
CA ILE A 247 -6.95 -2.22 5.42
C ILE A 247 -6.79 -2.31 3.90
N SER A 248 -5.56 -2.53 3.44
CA SER A 248 -5.29 -2.72 2.01
C SER A 248 -5.79 -4.08 1.52
N ALA A 249 -6.02 -4.20 0.21
CA ALA A 249 -6.41 -5.46 -0.43
C ALA A 249 -5.27 -6.45 -0.64
N GLY A 250 -4.14 -6.29 0.06
CA GLY A 250 -2.96 -7.14 -0.09
C GLY A 250 -3.21 -8.58 0.33
N ARG A 251 -2.67 -9.54 -0.44
CA ARG A 251 -2.81 -10.99 -0.18
C ARG A 251 -2.29 -11.36 1.21
N THR A 252 -1.16 -10.80 1.59
CA THR A 252 -0.50 -11.04 2.89
C THR A 252 -1.30 -10.38 4.01
N GLU A 253 -1.68 -9.11 3.87
CA GLU A 253 -2.51 -8.39 4.85
C GLU A 253 -3.81 -9.15 5.15
N LEU A 254 -4.55 -9.58 4.12
CA LEU A 254 -5.76 -10.39 4.28
C LEU A 254 -5.47 -11.71 5.04
N ALA A 255 -4.40 -12.42 4.70
CA ALA A 255 -4.06 -13.70 5.32
C ALA A 255 -3.64 -13.53 6.80
N GLU A 256 -2.82 -12.53 7.11
CA GLU A 256 -2.32 -12.27 8.46
C GLU A 256 -3.41 -11.80 9.41
N ARG A 257 -4.29 -10.90 8.95
CA ARG A 257 -5.46 -10.45 9.70
C ARG A 257 -6.34 -11.66 10.05
N LEU A 258 -6.62 -12.54 9.10
CA LEU A 258 -7.38 -13.76 9.33
C LEU A 258 -6.65 -14.76 10.25
N ASP A 259 -5.32 -14.86 10.17
CA ASP A 259 -4.51 -15.71 11.07
C ASP A 259 -4.51 -15.21 12.52
N ARG A 260 -4.65 -13.88 12.73
CA ARG A 260 -4.88 -13.28 14.05
C ARG A 260 -6.30 -13.49 14.58
N GLY A 261 -7.17 -14.14 13.82
CA GLY A 261 -8.57 -14.39 14.18
C GLY A 261 -9.48 -13.18 13.96
N GLU A 262 -9.03 -12.21 13.16
CA GLU A 262 -9.85 -11.08 12.73
C GLU A 262 -10.84 -11.52 11.64
N VAL A 263 -11.92 -10.77 11.45
CA VAL A 263 -12.91 -11.01 10.38
C VAL A 263 -12.91 -9.81 9.46
N ILE A 264 -12.90 -10.04 8.14
CA ILE A 264 -12.75 -8.95 7.17
C ILE A 264 -14.07 -8.75 6.42
N ILE A 265 -14.52 -7.51 6.30
CA ILE A 265 -15.64 -7.15 5.41
C ILE A 265 -15.06 -6.50 4.16
N ALA A 266 -15.53 -6.93 2.99
CA ALA A 266 -15.11 -6.39 1.70
C ALA A 266 -16.28 -5.70 0.99
N SER A 267 -16.05 -4.47 0.53
CA SER A 267 -16.88 -3.79 -0.47
C SER A 267 -16.47 -4.26 -1.85
N MET A 268 -17.41 -4.78 -2.63
CA MET A 268 -17.16 -5.38 -3.94
C MET A 268 -17.65 -4.48 -5.08
N LEU A 269 -16.79 -4.26 -6.08
CA LEU A 269 -17.10 -3.71 -7.40
C LEU A 269 -17.86 -4.73 -8.27
N PRO A 270 -18.40 -4.32 -9.44
CA PRO A 270 -19.05 -5.25 -10.36
C PRO A 270 -18.12 -6.40 -10.78
N GLY A 271 -18.66 -7.63 -10.73
CA GLY A 271 -17.97 -8.87 -11.08
C GLY A 271 -18.78 -10.11 -10.67
N ASP A 272 -18.12 -11.11 -10.09
CA ASP A 272 -18.72 -12.40 -9.72
C ASP A 272 -19.74 -12.31 -8.58
N PHE A 273 -19.59 -11.32 -7.69
CA PHE A 273 -20.46 -11.16 -6.52
C PHE A 273 -21.67 -10.25 -6.76
N THR A 274 -21.54 -9.28 -7.67
CA THR A 274 -22.53 -8.22 -7.90
C THR A 274 -22.36 -7.56 -9.26
N THR A 275 -23.38 -6.87 -9.75
CA THR A 275 -23.30 -6.06 -10.99
C THR A 275 -23.15 -4.56 -10.72
N SER A 276 -23.19 -4.12 -9.47
CA SER A 276 -23.05 -2.71 -9.07
C SER A 276 -22.13 -2.56 -7.86
N GLY A 277 -22.62 -2.95 -6.68
CA GLY A 277 -21.88 -2.91 -5.41
C GLY A 277 -22.47 -3.96 -4.46
N HIS A 278 -21.64 -4.53 -3.57
CA HIS A 278 -22.10 -5.52 -2.59
C HIS A 278 -21.09 -5.69 -1.45
N PHE A 279 -21.54 -6.11 -0.27
CA PHE A 279 -20.66 -6.44 0.84
C PHE A 279 -20.59 -7.95 1.06
N ILE A 280 -19.39 -8.46 1.30
CA ILE A 280 -19.13 -9.86 1.67
C ILE A 280 -18.25 -9.93 2.92
N VAL A 281 -18.22 -11.09 3.57
CA VAL A 281 -17.31 -11.38 4.69
C VAL A 281 -16.24 -12.36 4.24
N ILE A 282 -14.98 -12.03 4.47
CA ILE A 282 -13.85 -12.95 4.38
C ILE A 282 -13.52 -13.38 5.81
N TYR A 283 -13.66 -14.68 6.10
CA TYR A 283 -13.58 -15.21 7.47
C TYR A 283 -12.48 -16.24 7.67
N GLY A 284 -11.72 -16.56 6.63
CA GLY A 284 -10.57 -17.43 6.75
C GLY A 284 -9.90 -17.65 5.40
N HIS A 285 -8.73 -18.29 5.44
CA HIS A 285 -7.99 -18.62 4.24
C HIS A 285 -7.36 -20.01 4.35
N ASN A 286 -6.85 -20.49 3.23
CA ASN A 286 -6.00 -21.67 3.13
C ASN A 286 -5.08 -21.53 1.92
N PHE A 287 -4.24 -22.52 1.67
CA PHE A 287 -3.26 -22.49 0.58
C PHE A 287 -3.84 -22.30 -0.84
N LEU A 288 -5.15 -22.50 -1.04
CA LEU A 288 -5.84 -22.30 -2.31
C LEU A 288 -6.56 -20.95 -2.42
N GLY A 289 -6.68 -20.20 -1.34
CA GLY A 289 -7.34 -18.90 -1.31
C GLY A 289 -8.23 -18.68 -0.10
N PHE A 290 -9.16 -17.75 -0.24
CA PHE A 290 -10.00 -17.20 0.82
C PHE A 290 -11.36 -17.88 0.88
N LYS A 291 -11.88 -18.01 2.10
CA LYS A 291 -13.24 -18.46 2.38
C LYS A 291 -14.10 -17.22 2.59
N VAL A 292 -15.21 -17.17 1.85
CA VAL A 292 -16.09 -16.02 1.80
C VAL A 292 -17.49 -16.43 2.25
N TYR A 293 -18.15 -15.57 3.01
CA TYR A 293 -19.59 -15.57 3.18
C TYR A 293 -20.18 -14.41 2.40
N ASP A 294 -20.95 -14.76 1.39
CA ASP A 294 -21.79 -13.85 0.65
C ASP A 294 -23.21 -13.91 1.24
N PRO A 295 -23.70 -12.82 1.86
CA PRO A 295 -25.04 -12.78 2.46
C PRO A 295 -26.18 -12.93 1.44
N ASN A 296 -25.86 -12.85 0.15
CA ASN A 296 -26.81 -12.93 -0.96
C ASN A 296 -26.62 -14.21 -1.81
N SER A 297 -25.74 -15.15 -1.45
CA SER A 297 -25.58 -16.41 -2.19
C SER A 297 -24.96 -17.55 -1.35
N ILE A 298 -25.71 -18.63 -1.19
CA ILE A 298 -25.21 -19.88 -0.60
C ILE A 298 -24.11 -20.47 -1.49
N GLU A 299 -24.36 -20.53 -2.80
CA GLU A 299 -23.46 -21.15 -3.77
C GLU A 299 -22.08 -20.47 -3.79
N ARG A 300 -22.02 -19.13 -3.77
CA ARG A 300 -20.73 -18.41 -3.71
C ARG A 300 -20.03 -18.58 -2.38
N SER A 301 -20.79 -18.80 -1.30
CA SER A 301 -20.26 -19.05 0.04
C SER A 301 -19.69 -20.47 0.22
N GLU A 302 -20.15 -21.44 -0.58
CA GLU A 302 -19.64 -22.83 -0.60
C GLU A 302 -18.35 -23.01 -1.41
N ARG A 303 -17.74 -21.91 -1.88
CA ARG A 303 -16.53 -21.92 -2.72
C ARG A 303 -15.34 -21.30 -1.99
N THR A 304 -14.15 -21.77 -2.35
CA THR A 304 -12.89 -21.08 -2.03
C THR A 304 -12.54 -20.14 -3.20
N TRP A 305 -12.19 -18.89 -2.89
CA TRP A 305 -11.85 -17.85 -3.86
C TRP A 305 -10.35 -17.63 -3.89
N SER A 306 -9.73 -17.80 -5.05
CA SER A 306 -8.32 -17.39 -5.20
C SER A 306 -8.22 -15.87 -5.02
N TYR A 307 -7.09 -15.41 -4.50
CA TYR A 307 -6.85 -13.97 -4.40
C TYR A 307 -7.00 -13.26 -5.74
N ASP A 308 -6.52 -13.86 -6.83
CA ASP A 308 -6.52 -13.24 -8.15
C ASP A 308 -7.93 -13.11 -8.74
N ALA A 309 -8.87 -13.95 -8.30
CA ALA A 309 -10.29 -13.80 -8.62
C ALA A 309 -10.96 -12.75 -7.72
N LEU A 310 -10.57 -12.69 -6.44
CA LEU A 310 -11.20 -11.84 -5.43
C LEU A 310 -10.73 -10.37 -5.51
N ALA A 311 -9.42 -10.14 -5.54
CA ALA A 311 -8.77 -8.83 -5.36
C ALA A 311 -9.17 -7.76 -6.41
N PRO A 312 -9.27 -8.06 -7.72
CA PRO A 312 -9.65 -7.05 -8.72
C PRO A 312 -11.05 -6.48 -8.53
N GLN A 313 -11.88 -7.17 -7.75
CA GLN A 313 -13.27 -6.80 -7.49
C GLN A 313 -13.43 -6.16 -6.11
N ILE A 314 -12.36 -5.98 -5.32
CA ILE A 314 -12.41 -5.32 -4.01
C ILE A 314 -12.27 -3.81 -4.21
N ALA A 315 -13.27 -3.05 -3.76
CA ALA A 315 -13.21 -1.58 -3.68
C ALA A 315 -12.52 -1.10 -2.39
N GLN A 316 -12.83 -1.76 -1.26
CA GLN A 316 -12.34 -1.39 0.06
C GLN A 316 -12.53 -2.57 1.04
N LEU A 317 -11.68 -2.66 2.07
CA LEU A 317 -11.75 -3.67 3.12
C LEU A 317 -11.74 -3.04 4.52
N TRP A 318 -12.37 -3.74 5.45
CA TRP A 318 -12.29 -3.45 6.88
C TRP A 318 -11.94 -4.72 7.64
N SER A 319 -10.85 -4.69 8.40
CA SER A 319 -10.59 -5.73 9.39
C SER A 319 -11.30 -5.41 10.69
N LEU A 320 -12.02 -6.39 11.22
CA LEU A 320 -12.81 -6.27 12.44
C LEU A 320 -12.19 -7.08 13.58
N THR A 321 -12.05 -6.44 14.74
CA THR A 321 -11.46 -7.02 15.96
C THR A 321 -12.31 -6.74 17.19
N ALA A 322 -12.43 -7.71 18.10
CA ALA A 322 -13.14 -7.52 19.37
C ALA A 322 -12.34 -6.60 20.31
N VAL A 323 -13.02 -5.62 20.94
CA VAL A 323 -12.39 -4.71 21.90
C VAL A 323 -12.35 -5.37 23.29
N SER A 324 -11.17 -5.78 23.75
CA SER A 324 -11.02 -6.34 25.11
C SER A 324 -11.16 -5.25 26.19
N SER A 325 -11.99 -5.48 27.22
CA SER A 325 -12.20 -4.51 28.31
C SER A 325 -10.95 -4.34 29.19
N PRO A 326 -10.57 -3.13 29.65
CA PRO A 326 -9.41 -2.93 30.51
C PRO A 326 -9.70 -3.30 31.97
N VAL A 327 -8.76 -4.00 32.59
CA VAL A 327 -8.64 -4.12 34.06
C VAL A 327 -8.04 -2.81 34.60
N SER A 328 -8.65 -2.30 35.65
CA SER A 328 -8.40 -1.02 36.33
C SER A 328 -7.03 -0.86 37.00
N GLY A 329 -6.46 0.35 36.93
CA GLY A 329 -5.85 1.02 38.09
C GLY A 329 -4.46 1.65 37.90
N GLY A 330 -4.35 2.97 38.16
CA GLY A 330 -3.09 3.62 38.55
C GLY A 330 -2.95 5.07 38.05
N SER A 331 -3.07 6.02 38.98
CA SER A 331 -3.17 7.48 38.81
C SER A 331 -1.82 8.24 38.88
N ASP A 332 -1.79 9.36 38.14
CA ASP A 332 -1.37 10.73 38.50
C ASP A 332 0.11 11.23 38.56
N GLU A 333 0.21 12.45 38.00
CA GLU A 333 1.00 13.66 38.34
C GLU A 333 2.37 13.96 37.66
N GLY A 334 2.38 14.96 36.74
CA GLY A 334 2.77 16.34 37.07
C GLY A 334 4.01 17.00 36.39
N GLY A 335 3.82 18.19 35.78
CA GLY A 335 4.83 19.26 35.52
C GLY A 335 5.29 19.39 34.05
N GLU A 336 5.57 20.56 33.43
CA GLU A 336 5.60 21.99 33.77
C GLU A 336 5.59 22.78 32.44
N THR A 337 5.06 24.01 32.44
CA THR A 337 4.64 24.81 31.27
C THR A 337 5.78 25.46 30.47
N ALA A 338 5.76 25.29 29.14
CA ALA A 338 6.44 26.10 28.13
C ALA A 338 5.42 26.93 27.33
N GLU A 339 5.82 28.07 26.75
CA GLU A 339 4.97 29.03 26.05
C GLU A 339 4.12 28.34 24.96
N GLY A 340 2.79 28.50 25.06
CA GLY A 340 1.81 27.65 24.39
C GLY A 340 1.73 27.86 22.88
N GLU A 341 1.88 26.75 22.14
CA GLU A 341 1.58 26.62 20.72
C GLU A 341 0.11 26.99 20.41
N ILE A 342 -0.15 27.60 19.26
CA ILE A 342 -1.51 27.95 18.82
C ILE A 342 -2.13 26.76 18.09
N TYR A 343 -3.34 26.39 18.47
CA TYR A 343 -4.15 25.30 17.92
C TYR A 343 -5.45 25.85 17.35
N VAL A 344 -6.04 25.16 16.38
CA VAL A 344 -7.35 25.50 15.81
C VAL A 344 -8.34 24.38 16.04
N ALA A 345 -9.61 24.74 16.22
CA ALA A 345 -10.70 23.77 16.32
C ALA A 345 -10.97 23.12 14.96
N ASP A 346 -10.58 21.85 14.81
CA ASP A 346 -10.90 21.02 13.65
C ASP A 346 -12.16 20.19 13.94
N CYS A 347 -13.29 20.70 13.45
CA CYS A 347 -14.63 20.16 13.67
C CYS A 347 -15.57 20.61 12.55
N GLU A 348 -16.82 20.15 12.55
CA GLU A 348 -17.81 20.58 11.55
C GLU A 348 -18.34 21.98 11.81
N GLU A 349 -18.64 22.34 13.06
CA GLU A 349 -19.29 23.62 13.40
C GLU A 349 -18.65 24.31 14.62
N PHE A 350 -18.53 23.63 15.77
CA PHE A 350 -17.81 24.10 16.95
C PHE A 350 -17.39 22.94 17.86
N ILE A 351 -16.35 23.16 18.68
CA ILE A 351 -16.00 22.31 19.82
C ILE A 351 -16.39 22.98 21.13
N THR A 352 -16.47 22.23 22.22
CA THR A 352 -16.86 22.77 23.53
C THR A 352 -15.67 22.87 24.47
N LEU A 353 -15.43 24.06 25.04
CA LEU A 353 -14.48 24.29 26.11
C LEU A 353 -15.15 24.02 27.46
N ARG A 354 -14.61 23.08 28.26
CA ARG A 354 -15.24 22.54 29.47
C ARG A 354 -14.40 22.79 30.72
N GLU A 355 -15.03 22.79 31.90
CA GLU A 355 -14.29 22.99 33.16
C GLU A 355 -13.39 21.81 33.56
N ARG A 356 -13.64 20.60 33.03
CA ARG A 356 -12.91 19.36 33.35
C ARG A 356 -12.70 18.49 32.09
N PRO A 357 -11.70 17.59 32.04
CA PRO A 357 -11.41 16.71 30.90
C PRO A 357 -12.41 15.53 30.82
N ASP A 358 -13.68 15.86 30.61
CA ASP A 358 -14.79 14.92 30.47
C ASP A 358 -15.82 15.51 29.51
N VAL A 359 -16.25 14.73 28.50
CA VAL A 359 -17.19 15.17 27.47
C VAL A 359 -18.58 15.51 28.04
N ASN A 360 -18.89 15.05 29.25
CA ASN A 360 -20.12 15.35 29.97
C ASN A 360 -19.98 16.50 30.97
N ALA A 361 -18.78 17.08 31.14
CA ALA A 361 -18.57 18.21 32.06
C ALA A 361 -19.24 19.49 31.56
N GLU A 362 -19.54 20.40 32.50
CA GLU A 362 -20.22 21.66 32.21
C GLU A 362 -19.42 22.51 31.20
N ALA A 363 -20.14 23.05 30.22
CA ALA A 363 -19.57 23.83 29.13
C ALA A 363 -19.33 25.27 29.59
N ILE A 364 -18.09 25.74 29.47
CA ILE A 364 -17.72 27.15 29.72
C ILE A 364 -18.17 27.99 28.52
N THR A 365 -17.79 27.57 27.32
CA THR A 365 -18.15 28.20 26.05
C THR A 365 -17.95 27.23 24.90
N THR A 366 -18.39 27.61 23.70
CA THR A 366 -18.07 26.92 22.45
C THR A 366 -16.97 27.66 21.70
N ILE A 367 -16.12 26.92 21.01
CA ILE A 367 -15.08 27.43 20.11
C ILE A 367 -15.49 27.03 18.69
N PRO A 368 -15.83 27.97 17.80
CA PRO A 368 -16.27 27.65 16.44
C PRO A 368 -15.15 26.99 15.64
N LYS A 369 -15.51 26.28 14.56
CA LYS A 369 -14.56 25.73 13.59
C LYS A 369 -13.53 26.80 13.17
N GLY A 370 -12.25 26.44 13.23
CA GLY A 370 -11.13 27.34 12.96
C GLY A 370 -10.84 28.37 14.06
N GLY A 371 -11.55 28.32 15.20
CA GLY A 371 -11.30 29.18 16.35
C GLY A 371 -9.92 28.89 16.96
N GLU A 372 -9.11 29.94 17.12
CA GLU A 372 -7.73 29.84 17.58
C GLU A 372 -7.65 29.82 19.12
N MET A 373 -6.94 28.85 19.67
CA MET A 373 -6.71 28.70 21.10
C MET A 373 -5.25 28.37 21.39
N THR A 374 -4.77 28.76 22.56
CA THR A 374 -3.40 28.46 22.99
C THR A 374 -3.39 27.16 23.78
N LEU A 375 -2.60 26.18 23.36
CA LEU A 375 -2.42 24.93 24.09
C LEU A 375 -1.54 25.17 25.32
N ILE A 376 -2.05 24.80 26.50
CA ILE A 376 -1.32 24.91 27.78
C ILE A 376 -0.73 23.56 28.17
N SER A 377 -1.50 22.47 28.03
CA SER A 377 -1.03 21.10 28.29
C SER A 377 -1.94 20.07 27.63
N ARG A 378 -1.42 18.87 27.34
CA ARG A 378 -2.22 17.70 26.90
C ARG A 378 -2.21 16.63 27.98
N ASP A 379 -3.37 16.02 28.21
CA ASP A 379 -3.55 14.93 29.15
C ASP A 379 -4.61 13.94 28.61
N GLY A 380 -4.13 12.82 28.06
CA GLY A 380 -4.97 11.81 27.43
C GLY A 380 -5.82 12.37 26.28
N ASP A 381 -7.12 12.08 26.31
CA ASP A 381 -8.08 12.48 25.27
C ASP A 381 -8.41 13.98 25.30
N PHE A 382 -7.94 14.73 26.31
CA PHE A 382 -8.24 16.14 26.48
C PHE A 382 -6.99 17.03 26.43
N ALA A 383 -7.17 18.20 25.86
CA ALA A 383 -6.20 19.27 25.84
C ALA A 383 -6.70 20.42 26.72
N TYR A 384 -5.84 20.91 27.60
CA TYR A 384 -6.09 22.11 28.39
C TYR A 384 -5.61 23.33 27.60
N VAL A 385 -6.54 24.23 27.28
CA VAL A 385 -6.33 25.34 26.34
C VAL A 385 -6.85 26.66 26.91
N GLU A 386 -6.34 27.78 26.40
CA GLU A 386 -6.87 29.12 26.64
C GLU A 386 -7.52 29.66 25.35
N TYR A 387 -8.80 30.06 25.45
CA TYR A 387 -9.57 30.64 24.35
C TYR A 387 -10.29 31.91 24.82
N ALA A 388 -10.05 33.04 24.15
CA ALA A 388 -10.65 34.35 24.46
C ALA A 388 -10.54 34.80 25.94
N GLY A 389 -9.42 34.46 26.60
CA GLY A 389 -9.15 34.81 28.01
C GLY A 389 -9.78 33.88 29.06
N GLN A 390 -10.39 32.77 28.63
CA GLN A 390 -10.95 31.73 29.49
C GLN A 390 -10.19 30.40 29.28
N ARG A 391 -9.94 29.66 30.35
CA ARG A 391 -9.19 28.40 30.33
C ARG A 391 -10.12 27.22 30.60
N GLY A 392 -9.90 26.12 29.88
CA GLY A 392 -10.69 24.90 30.04
C GLY A 392 -10.15 23.76 29.18
N TYR A 393 -10.87 22.64 29.18
CA TYR A 393 -10.52 21.42 28.47
C TYR A 393 -11.34 21.27 27.19
N VAL A 394 -10.68 20.92 26.10
CA VAL A 394 -11.28 20.50 24.83
C VAL A 394 -10.82 19.08 24.53
N LEU A 395 -11.56 18.32 23.72
CA LEU A 395 -11.05 17.02 23.25
C LEU A 395 -9.84 17.26 22.35
N ALA A 396 -8.72 16.62 22.66
CA ALA A 396 -7.47 16.76 21.95
C ALA A 396 -7.59 16.30 20.48
N SER A 397 -8.55 15.42 20.19
CA SER A 397 -8.87 14.92 18.84
C SER A 397 -9.55 15.95 17.93
N TYR A 398 -10.10 17.04 18.47
CA TYR A 398 -10.75 18.10 17.70
C TYR A 398 -9.97 19.41 17.73
N ILE A 399 -8.71 19.35 18.17
CA ILE A 399 -7.79 20.46 18.01
C ILE A 399 -6.54 19.95 17.31
N GLU A 400 -6.23 20.57 16.20
CA GLU A 400 -4.96 20.39 15.55
C GLU A 400 -4.05 21.55 15.94
N PRO A 401 -2.71 21.32 15.99
CA PRO A 401 -1.79 22.43 15.98
C PRO A 401 -2.21 23.33 14.82
N LYS A 402 -2.08 24.65 14.96
CA LYS A 402 -2.19 25.55 13.81
C LYS A 402 -0.94 25.34 12.95
N SER A 403 -0.80 24.15 12.39
CA SER A 403 0.09 23.78 11.32
C SER A 403 -0.41 24.53 10.12
N GLY A 404 0.37 25.52 9.67
CA GLY A 404 0.23 25.98 8.30
C GLY A 404 0.40 24.77 7.40
N ALA A 405 -0.69 24.26 6.83
CA ALA A 405 -0.78 23.25 5.76
C ALA A 405 0.25 22.10 5.79
N SER A 406 -0.19 20.85 5.96
CA SER A 406 0.62 19.67 5.58
C SER A 406 -0.24 18.53 5.04
N GLY A 407 -0.22 18.13 3.77
CA GLY A 407 0.41 18.68 2.57
C GLY A 407 0.12 17.75 1.38
N LEU A 408 -0.57 18.14 0.30
CA LEU A 408 0.15 18.72 -0.85
C LEU A 408 1.43 19.35 -0.36
N ALA A 409 2.58 18.77 -0.69
CA ALA A 409 3.84 19.50 -0.59
C ALA A 409 3.57 20.89 -1.16
N ALA A 410 3.53 21.90 -0.29
CA ALA A 410 3.41 23.27 -0.71
C ALA A 410 4.76 23.55 -1.32
N ALA A 411 4.88 23.22 -2.61
CA ALA A 411 5.92 23.77 -3.41
C ALA A 411 5.87 25.28 -3.11
N SER A 412 7.01 25.88 -2.82
CA SER A 412 7.15 27.34 -2.69
C SER A 412 6.75 28.10 -3.97
N THR A 413 6.14 27.38 -4.93
CA THR A 413 5.73 27.67 -6.28
C THR A 413 4.26 27.27 -6.55
N ALA A 414 3.43 26.94 -5.53
CA ALA A 414 2.01 26.68 -5.74
C ALA A 414 1.34 27.86 -6.47
N GLY A 415 0.85 27.62 -7.70
CA GLY A 415 0.37 28.67 -8.61
C GLY A 415 1.29 28.99 -9.80
N GLU A 416 2.48 28.39 -9.88
CA GLU A 416 3.37 28.54 -11.04
C GLU A 416 2.88 27.75 -12.25
N ALA A 417 3.15 28.30 -13.44
CA ALA A 417 2.80 27.68 -14.71
C ALA A 417 3.83 26.61 -15.07
N TYR A 418 3.34 25.41 -15.36
CA TYR A 418 4.10 24.27 -15.89
C TYR A 418 3.63 23.96 -17.31
N ILE A 419 4.47 23.26 -18.07
CA ILE A 419 4.12 22.75 -19.40
C ILE A 419 4.33 21.24 -19.47
N ALA A 420 3.51 20.57 -20.28
CA ALA A 420 3.71 19.16 -20.61
C ALA A 420 4.94 18.98 -21.51
N ASP A 421 5.96 18.29 -21.00
CA ASP A 421 7.13 17.85 -21.76
C ASP A 421 6.98 16.37 -22.13
N CYS A 422 6.37 16.14 -23.29
CA CYS A 422 6.06 14.82 -23.82
C CYS A 422 6.21 14.78 -25.33
N GLU A 423 6.09 13.60 -25.93
CA GLU A 423 6.13 13.47 -27.40
C GLU A 423 4.87 14.03 -28.06
N GLU A 424 3.69 13.63 -27.55
CA GLU A 424 2.39 14.03 -28.11
C GLU A 424 1.47 14.62 -27.05
N TYR A 425 1.18 13.87 -25.99
CA TYR A 425 0.36 14.32 -24.85
C TYR A 425 0.71 13.56 -23.57
N ILE A 426 0.27 14.09 -22.43
CA ILE A 426 0.17 13.38 -21.15
C ILE A 426 -1.30 13.21 -20.76
N THR A 427 -1.61 12.20 -19.95
CA THR A 427 -2.98 11.93 -19.50
C THR A 427 -3.25 12.65 -18.18
N LEU A 428 -4.35 13.42 -18.13
CA LEU A 428 -4.89 13.99 -16.90
C LEU A 428 -5.84 12.96 -16.27
N ARG A 429 -5.60 12.59 -15.01
CA ARG A 429 -6.28 11.49 -14.34
C ARG A 429 -7.06 11.92 -13.12
N ALA A 430 -8.08 11.13 -12.76
CA ALA A 430 -8.91 11.37 -11.60
C ALA A 430 -8.17 11.13 -10.27
N GLY A 431 -7.16 10.26 -10.28
CA GLY A 431 -6.32 9.94 -9.13
C GLY A 431 -4.84 9.76 -9.49
N PRO A 432 -3.94 9.69 -8.49
CA PRO A 432 -2.49 9.57 -8.65
C PRO A 432 -2.07 8.12 -9.00
N ASP A 433 -2.69 7.54 -10.03
CA ASP A 433 -2.40 6.18 -10.50
C ASP A 433 -2.43 6.17 -12.04
N VAL A 434 -1.50 5.44 -12.67
CA VAL A 434 -1.45 5.28 -14.13
C VAL A 434 -2.63 4.49 -14.67
N GLU A 435 -3.38 3.77 -13.82
CA GLU A 435 -4.60 3.06 -14.17
C GLU A 435 -5.88 3.83 -13.80
N ALA A 436 -5.76 4.99 -13.11
CA ALA A 436 -6.92 5.82 -12.78
C ALA A 436 -7.61 6.41 -14.02
N GLU A 437 -8.93 6.67 -13.88
CA GLU A 437 -9.78 7.21 -14.95
C GLU A 437 -9.12 8.42 -15.64
N ALA A 438 -9.05 8.35 -16.98
CA ALA A 438 -8.57 9.45 -17.79
C ALA A 438 -9.65 10.54 -17.91
N LEU A 439 -9.41 11.68 -17.27
CA LEU A 439 -10.26 12.87 -17.38
C LEU A 439 -10.06 13.60 -18.72
N GLY A 440 -8.87 13.47 -19.30
CA GLY A 440 -8.52 14.07 -20.57
C GLY A 440 -7.04 13.95 -20.90
N THR A 441 -6.61 14.65 -21.94
CA THR A 441 -5.21 14.70 -22.34
C THR A 441 -4.72 16.15 -22.39
N ILE A 442 -3.45 16.35 -22.00
CA ILE A 442 -2.75 17.61 -22.11
C ILE A 442 -1.72 17.46 -23.23
N PRO A 443 -1.86 18.18 -24.36
CA PRO A 443 -0.93 18.06 -25.47
C PRO A 443 0.44 18.60 -25.08
N ARG A 444 1.48 18.22 -25.83
CA ARG A 444 2.84 18.76 -25.70
C ARG A 444 2.82 20.30 -25.66
N GLY A 445 3.48 20.87 -24.66
CA GLY A 445 3.51 22.31 -24.42
C GLY A 445 2.23 22.89 -23.82
N GLY A 446 1.24 22.05 -23.53
CA GLY A 446 0.02 22.44 -22.83
C GLY A 446 0.36 22.99 -21.45
N GLU A 447 -0.10 24.21 -21.18
CA GLU A 447 0.17 24.92 -19.94
C GLU A 447 -0.82 24.52 -18.85
N MET A 448 -0.31 24.23 -17.66
CA MET A 448 -1.08 23.85 -16.47
C MET A 448 -0.55 24.58 -15.24
N THR A 449 -1.33 24.61 -14.16
CA THR A 449 -0.89 25.15 -12.88
C THR A 449 -0.64 24.01 -11.90
N LEU A 450 0.55 23.97 -11.29
CA LEU A 450 0.88 22.99 -10.27
C LEU A 450 0.21 23.34 -8.94
N ALA A 451 -0.48 22.36 -8.34
CA ALA A 451 -1.11 22.48 -7.03
C ALA A 451 -0.39 21.67 -5.94
N GLY A 452 0.41 20.67 -6.31
CA GLY A 452 1.29 19.90 -5.41
C GLY A 452 1.54 18.49 -5.94
N PHE A 453 2.07 17.61 -5.09
CA PHE A 453 2.49 16.26 -5.47
C PHE A 453 1.87 15.18 -4.59
N ASP A 454 1.75 13.99 -5.15
CA ASP A 454 1.25 12.77 -4.52
C ASP A 454 1.93 11.55 -5.21
N GLY A 455 2.92 10.97 -4.53
CA GLY A 455 3.79 9.93 -5.09
C GLY A 455 4.45 10.37 -6.40
N ALA A 456 4.29 9.56 -7.45
CA ALA A 456 4.78 9.85 -8.79
C ALA A 456 3.99 10.93 -9.56
N PHE A 457 2.91 11.46 -8.97
CA PHE A 457 1.98 12.35 -9.64
C PHE A 457 2.07 13.79 -9.13
N ALA A 458 1.80 14.72 -10.04
CA ALA A 458 1.53 16.11 -9.76
C ALA A 458 0.03 16.36 -9.89
N LEU A 459 -0.56 16.95 -8.86
CA LEU A 459 -1.91 17.49 -8.93
C LEU A 459 -1.85 18.84 -9.65
N VAL A 460 -2.58 18.94 -10.76
CA VAL A 460 -2.55 20.11 -11.64
C VAL A 460 -3.96 20.61 -11.97
N GLU A 461 -4.06 21.89 -12.30
CA GLU A 461 -5.24 22.47 -12.92
C GLU A 461 -4.96 22.74 -14.39
N TYR A 462 -5.78 22.17 -15.27
CA TYR A 462 -5.69 22.31 -16.72
C TYR A 462 -7.07 22.51 -17.33
N GLY A 463 -7.27 23.57 -18.11
CA GLY A 463 -8.53 23.82 -18.80
C GLY A 463 -9.75 24.00 -17.87
N GLY A 464 -9.54 24.41 -16.61
CA GLY A 464 -10.58 24.54 -15.60
C GLY A 464 -10.98 23.21 -14.92
N GLN A 465 -10.24 22.13 -15.18
CA GLN A 465 -10.40 20.84 -14.54
C GLN A 465 -9.15 20.52 -13.71
N ARG A 466 -9.36 19.97 -12.51
CA ARG A 466 -8.28 19.53 -11.61
C ARG A 466 -8.10 18.02 -11.72
N GLY A 467 -6.86 17.56 -11.78
CA GLY A 467 -6.52 16.13 -11.87
C GLY A 467 -5.02 15.89 -11.78
N TYR A 468 -4.62 14.63 -11.92
CA TYR A 468 -3.25 14.17 -11.70
C TYR A 468 -2.53 13.87 -13.02
N VAL A 469 -1.26 14.24 -13.11
CA VAL A 469 -0.35 13.90 -14.22
C VAL A 469 0.95 13.36 -13.66
N LEU A 470 1.66 12.49 -14.38
CA LEU A 470 2.98 12.01 -13.94
C LEU A 470 3.97 13.18 -13.86
N SER A 471 4.61 13.36 -12.70
CA SER A 471 5.51 14.50 -12.44
C SER A 471 6.77 14.51 -13.31
N THR A 472 7.14 13.34 -13.85
CA THR A 472 8.28 13.16 -14.78
C THR A 472 8.08 13.89 -16.13
N TYR A 473 6.83 14.23 -16.50
CA TYR A 473 6.51 14.82 -17.81
C TYR A 473 6.03 16.27 -17.73
N ILE A 474 6.31 16.97 -16.64
CA ILE A 474 6.01 18.40 -16.50
C ILE A 474 7.28 19.18 -16.17
N VAL A 475 7.40 20.37 -16.74
CA VAL A 475 8.52 21.29 -16.45
C VAL A 475 8.01 22.71 -16.19
N PRO A 476 8.68 23.50 -15.34
CA PRO A 476 8.32 24.90 -15.14
C PRO A 476 8.36 25.69 -16.45
N LYS A 477 7.34 26.51 -16.73
CA LYS A 477 7.19 27.26 -17.99
C LYS A 477 8.24 28.37 -18.15
N LEU A 478 8.62 29.01 -17.04
CA LEU A 478 9.45 30.22 -17.03
C LEU A 478 10.91 29.96 -16.65
N ASP A 479 11.35 28.70 -16.56
CA ASP A 479 12.67 28.39 -16.00
C ASP A 479 13.62 27.67 -16.98
N ALA A 480 14.90 27.98 -16.85
CA ALA A 480 16.03 27.30 -17.46
C ALA A 480 16.52 26.10 -16.60
N ALA A 481 15.73 25.66 -15.61
CA ALA A 481 16.08 24.66 -14.61
C ALA A 481 16.31 23.23 -15.14
N VAL A 482 16.04 22.95 -16.42
CA VAL A 482 16.42 21.68 -17.03
C VAL A 482 17.91 21.75 -17.39
N PRO A 483 18.76 20.86 -16.87
CA PRO A 483 20.16 20.82 -17.24
C PRO A 483 20.33 20.69 -18.76
N ALA A 484 21.24 21.47 -19.32
CA ALA A 484 21.52 21.41 -20.75
C ALA A 484 22.11 20.04 -21.19
N ALA A 485 22.71 19.30 -20.25
CA ALA A 485 23.25 17.96 -20.46
C ALA A 485 23.32 17.20 -19.12
N GLU A 486 23.44 15.87 -19.20
CA GLU A 486 23.72 15.01 -18.04
C GLU A 486 25.06 15.38 -17.41
N LEU A 487 25.08 15.51 -16.08
CA LEU A 487 26.30 15.83 -15.32
C LEU A 487 27.27 14.65 -15.35
N GLY A 488 28.39 14.83 -16.06
CA GLY A 488 29.51 13.89 -16.03
C GLY A 488 30.44 14.12 -14.85
N TYR A 489 31.30 13.15 -14.57
CA TYR A 489 32.23 13.18 -13.43
C TYR A 489 33.13 14.44 -13.42
N GLU A 490 33.71 14.82 -14.57
CA GLU A 490 34.57 16.01 -14.64
C GLU A 490 33.80 17.32 -14.44
N GLY A 491 32.53 17.35 -14.85
CA GLY A 491 31.64 18.47 -14.57
C GLY A 491 31.39 18.58 -13.06
N LEU A 492 30.95 17.49 -12.43
CA LEU A 492 30.72 17.43 -10.98
C LEU A 492 31.97 17.85 -10.19
N ARG A 493 33.14 17.31 -10.56
CA ARG A 493 34.40 17.65 -9.91
C ARG A 493 34.70 19.15 -10.02
N THR A 494 34.50 19.73 -11.20
CA THR A 494 34.73 21.16 -11.42
C THR A 494 33.80 22.01 -10.56
N GLU A 495 32.51 21.66 -10.47
CA GLU A 495 31.55 22.39 -9.63
C GLU A 495 31.91 22.28 -8.13
N LEU A 496 32.24 21.09 -7.63
CA LEU A 496 32.64 20.91 -6.23
C LEU A 496 33.94 21.65 -5.88
N GLU A 497 34.94 21.60 -6.77
CA GLU A 497 36.18 22.36 -6.61
C GLU A 497 35.93 23.88 -6.63
N GLY A 498 34.99 24.33 -7.48
CA GLY A 498 34.52 25.71 -7.56
C GLY A 498 33.86 26.16 -6.24
N LEU A 499 32.86 25.41 -5.76
CA LEU A 499 32.17 25.69 -4.51
C LEU A 499 33.13 25.74 -3.31
N ALA A 500 34.09 24.81 -3.25
CA ALA A 500 35.11 24.80 -2.20
C ALA A 500 36.06 26.03 -2.28
N ALA A 501 36.35 26.51 -3.49
CA ALA A 501 37.17 27.71 -3.68
C ALA A 501 36.40 29.01 -3.39
N GLU A 502 35.10 29.05 -3.66
CA GLU A 502 34.22 30.19 -3.41
C GLU A 502 33.82 30.29 -1.93
N HIS A 503 33.71 29.15 -1.24
CA HIS A 503 33.31 29.04 0.16
C HIS A 503 34.36 28.30 1.02
N PRO A 504 35.63 28.75 1.07
CA PRO A 504 36.73 28.00 1.68
C PRO A 504 36.62 27.82 3.20
N ASP A 505 35.85 28.67 3.88
CA ASP A 505 35.58 28.57 5.32
C ASP A 505 34.35 27.71 5.64
N ALA A 506 33.52 27.38 4.64
CA ALA A 506 32.28 26.64 4.81
C ALA A 506 32.29 25.24 4.18
N VAL A 507 33.10 25.02 3.14
CA VAL A 507 33.17 23.76 2.39
C VAL A 507 34.57 23.15 2.50
N ALA A 508 34.66 21.99 3.15
CA ALA A 508 35.86 21.16 3.14
C ALA A 508 35.70 20.02 2.13
N LEU A 509 36.41 20.11 0.99
CA LEU A 509 36.40 19.10 -0.05
C LEU A 509 37.54 18.09 0.15
N SER A 510 37.21 16.80 0.13
CA SER A 510 38.19 15.71 0.21
C SER A 510 37.75 14.51 -0.62
N SER A 511 38.63 13.51 -0.76
CA SER A 511 38.30 12.24 -1.41
C SER A 511 38.21 11.14 -0.36
N ILE A 512 37.11 10.37 -0.37
CA ILE A 512 36.91 9.22 0.54
C ILE A 512 37.56 7.94 -0.01
N GLY A 513 37.95 7.94 -1.28
CA GLY A 513 38.50 6.78 -1.95
C GLY A 513 38.61 6.98 -3.47
N ARG A 514 38.90 5.90 -4.18
CA ARG A 514 38.96 5.90 -5.65
C ARG A 514 38.16 4.75 -6.22
N SER A 515 37.54 4.98 -7.38
CA SER A 515 36.80 3.97 -8.13
C SER A 515 37.73 2.93 -8.78
N VAL A 516 37.15 1.92 -9.41
CA VAL A 516 37.87 0.89 -10.18
C VAL A 516 38.79 1.50 -11.25
N GLU A 517 38.33 2.55 -11.95
CA GLU A 517 39.11 3.27 -12.95
C GLU A 517 39.92 4.45 -12.37
N GLY A 518 39.92 4.62 -11.05
CA GLY A 518 40.81 5.54 -10.33
C GLY A 518 40.28 6.96 -10.16
N ARG A 519 39.01 7.23 -10.51
CA ARG A 519 38.32 8.50 -10.23
C ARG A 519 38.13 8.67 -8.73
N GLU A 520 38.21 9.89 -8.22
CA GLU A 520 38.04 10.16 -6.80
C GLU A 520 36.58 10.16 -6.41
N LEU A 521 36.26 9.60 -5.24
CA LEU A 521 34.92 9.71 -4.66
C LEU A 521 34.95 10.95 -3.77
N LEU A 522 34.51 12.08 -4.32
CA LEU A 522 34.59 13.38 -3.67
C LEU A 522 33.51 13.53 -2.60
N CYS A 523 33.90 14.03 -1.43
CA CYS A 523 33.03 14.39 -0.33
C CYS A 523 33.22 15.86 0.03
N ALA A 524 32.14 16.63 -0.05
CA ALA A 524 32.07 18.00 0.45
C ALA A 524 31.44 18.00 1.84
N VAL A 525 32.18 18.49 2.82
CA VAL A 525 31.73 18.60 4.21
C VAL A 525 31.38 20.05 4.51
N VAL A 526 30.18 20.29 5.04
CA VAL A 526 29.65 21.63 5.37
C VAL A 526 29.12 21.65 6.80
N GLY A 527 29.41 22.71 7.54
CA GLY A 527 28.99 22.88 8.94
C GLY A 527 30.18 22.83 9.92
N SER A 528 29.88 23.04 11.20
CA SER A 528 30.91 23.14 12.25
C SER A 528 31.62 21.80 12.48
N ALA A 529 32.94 21.84 12.72
CA ALA A 529 33.67 20.66 13.17
C ALA A 529 33.24 20.19 14.58
N GLU A 530 32.65 21.11 15.36
CA GLU A 530 32.12 20.90 16.71
C GLU A 530 30.58 20.74 16.70
N ALA A 531 29.98 20.51 15.53
CA ALA A 531 28.55 20.20 15.43
C ALA A 531 28.18 19.00 16.31
N GLU A 532 26.97 19.03 16.86
CA GLU A 532 26.46 17.95 17.71
C GLU A 532 26.09 16.72 16.89
N TYR A 533 25.58 16.94 15.67
CA TYR A 533 25.10 15.87 14.80
C TYR A 533 25.79 15.84 13.44
N ASP A 534 25.86 14.66 12.85
CA ASP A 534 26.38 14.41 11.50
C ASP A 534 25.31 13.77 10.60
N VAL A 535 25.10 14.33 9.40
CA VAL A 535 24.22 13.75 8.36
C VAL A 535 25.04 13.40 7.12
N LEU A 536 24.94 12.15 6.65
CA LEU A 536 25.59 11.71 5.42
C LEU A 536 24.57 11.58 4.29
N ILE A 537 24.82 12.28 3.18
CA ILE A 537 23.94 12.31 2.01
C ILE A 537 24.74 11.84 0.79
N GLN A 538 24.24 10.80 0.11
CA GLN A 538 24.92 10.24 -1.05
C GLN A 538 23.97 9.98 -2.22
N GLY A 539 24.53 10.01 -3.43
CA GLY A 539 23.81 9.71 -4.67
C GLY A 539 24.66 8.95 -5.68
N CYS A 540 23.99 8.49 -6.73
CA CYS A 540 24.57 7.82 -7.89
C CYS A 540 25.49 6.65 -7.49
N ILE A 541 25.01 5.80 -6.60
CA ILE A 541 25.62 4.49 -6.34
C ILE A 541 25.35 3.52 -7.50
N HIS A 542 24.24 3.70 -8.22
CA HIS A 542 23.98 3.06 -9.50
C HIS A 542 24.35 3.98 -10.66
N GLY A 543 25.03 3.45 -11.69
CA GLY A 543 25.57 4.21 -12.81
C GLY A 543 24.50 4.94 -13.65
N ARG A 544 23.36 4.28 -13.90
CA ARG A 544 22.25 4.86 -14.66
C ARG A 544 21.42 5.93 -13.94
N GLU A 545 21.75 6.24 -12.69
CA GLU A 545 20.93 7.09 -11.81
C GLU A 545 21.59 8.46 -11.58
N GLY A 546 22.30 8.99 -12.59
CA GLY A 546 23.07 10.24 -12.48
C GLY A 546 22.28 11.49 -12.08
N MET A 547 20.95 11.49 -12.24
CA MET A 547 20.08 12.55 -11.74
C MET A 547 20.19 12.72 -10.22
N SER A 548 20.39 11.63 -9.47
CA SER A 548 20.59 11.68 -8.01
C SER A 548 21.87 12.44 -7.63
N ALA A 549 22.95 12.31 -8.41
CA ALA A 549 24.18 13.08 -8.18
C ALA A 549 23.96 14.58 -8.35
N TYR A 550 23.16 14.95 -9.34
CA TYR A 550 22.83 16.34 -9.60
C TYR A 550 21.97 16.94 -8.49
N LEU A 551 21.00 16.17 -7.96
CA LEU A 551 20.22 16.59 -6.79
C LEU A 551 21.12 16.82 -5.55
N VAL A 552 22.02 15.89 -5.25
CA VAL A 552 22.90 16.01 -4.06
C VAL A 552 23.83 17.23 -4.19
N LEU A 553 24.30 17.55 -5.39
CA LEU A 553 25.03 18.80 -5.64
C LEU A 553 24.14 20.04 -5.41
N SER A 554 22.91 20.04 -5.92
CA SER A 554 21.97 21.15 -5.72
C SER A 554 21.57 21.34 -4.25
N GLN A 555 21.47 20.25 -3.48
CA GLN A 555 21.23 20.31 -2.03
C GLN A 555 22.39 20.97 -1.29
N LEU A 556 23.63 20.68 -1.70
CA LEU A 556 24.82 21.34 -1.17
C LEU A 556 24.79 22.85 -1.49
N GLU A 557 24.54 23.22 -2.74
CA GLU A 557 24.43 24.62 -3.17
C GLU A 557 23.35 25.36 -2.37
N HIS A 558 22.16 24.76 -2.27
CA HIS A 558 21.05 25.31 -1.50
C HIS A 558 21.40 25.49 -0.01
N LEU A 559 22.07 24.52 0.61
CA LEU A 559 22.50 24.61 2.00
C LEU A 559 23.52 25.74 2.21
N LEU A 560 24.42 25.98 1.25
CA LEU A 560 25.37 27.09 1.31
C LEU A 560 24.67 28.45 1.18
N GLU A 561 23.65 28.54 0.33
CA GLU A 561 22.83 29.76 0.18
C GLU A 561 21.97 30.04 1.42
N ALA A 562 21.32 29.00 1.96
CA ALA A 562 20.45 29.11 3.13
C ALA A 562 21.24 29.31 4.44
N GLY A 563 22.49 28.83 4.47
CA GLY A 563 23.33 28.76 5.66
C GLY A 563 23.15 27.43 6.40
N ALA A 564 24.24 26.69 6.56
CA ALA A 564 24.23 25.44 7.32
C ALA A 564 23.98 25.72 8.81
N PRO A 565 23.09 24.96 9.48
CA PRO A 565 22.92 25.07 10.90
C PRO A 565 24.19 24.79 11.71
N GLU A 566 24.38 25.50 12.83
CA GLU A 566 25.63 25.42 13.61
C GLU A 566 25.81 24.07 14.33
N ASP A 567 24.71 23.40 14.66
CA ASP A 567 24.62 22.15 15.41
C ASP A 567 24.68 20.89 14.55
N VAL A 568 24.63 21.02 13.22
CA VAL A 568 24.63 19.88 12.29
C VAL A 568 25.72 20.04 11.23
N ARG A 569 26.52 18.99 11.05
CA ARG A 569 27.50 18.88 9.97
C ARG A 569 26.99 17.90 8.91
N PHE A 570 27.15 18.28 7.65
CA PHE A 570 26.67 17.53 6.50
C PHE A 570 27.82 17.02 5.65
N HIS A 571 27.71 15.77 5.22
CA HIS A 571 28.69 15.07 4.40
C HIS A 571 28.04 14.70 3.07
N PHE A 572 28.30 15.48 2.02
CA PHE A 572 27.74 15.26 0.69
C PHE A 572 28.70 14.43 -0.16
N ILE A 573 28.26 13.27 -0.65
CA ILE A 573 28.99 12.42 -1.60
C ILE A 573 28.11 12.27 -2.86
N PRO A 574 28.16 13.23 -3.79
CA PRO A 574 27.19 13.27 -4.88
C PRO A 574 27.28 12.07 -5.83
N MET A 575 28.46 11.48 -6.01
CA MET A 575 28.66 10.40 -6.98
C MET A 575 29.55 9.30 -6.42
N VAL A 576 28.91 8.25 -5.89
CA VAL A 576 29.60 7.07 -5.35
C VAL A 576 30.16 6.18 -6.46
N ASN A 577 29.48 6.10 -7.61
CA ASN A 577 29.86 5.27 -8.76
C ASN A 577 30.23 6.10 -10.00
N PRO A 578 31.35 6.85 -9.98
CA PRO A 578 31.70 7.74 -11.08
C PRO A 578 32.02 7.00 -12.38
N ASP A 579 32.48 5.75 -12.31
CA ASP A 579 32.78 4.97 -13.51
C ASP A 579 31.50 4.46 -14.19
N GLY A 580 30.57 3.87 -13.42
CA GLY A 580 29.27 3.45 -13.92
C GLY A 580 28.46 4.61 -14.47
N ALA A 581 28.54 5.78 -13.82
CA ALA A 581 27.91 7.01 -14.29
C ALA A 581 28.44 7.44 -15.66
N GLU A 582 29.76 7.41 -15.88
CA GLU A 582 30.35 7.75 -17.18
C GLU A 582 30.00 6.73 -18.27
N ILE A 583 29.96 5.44 -17.94
CA ILE A 583 29.52 4.38 -18.88
C ILE A 583 28.08 4.65 -19.34
N SER A 584 27.16 4.84 -18.38
CA SER A 584 25.77 5.19 -18.68
C SER A 584 25.67 6.47 -19.49
N ARG A 585 26.27 7.57 -19.01
CA ARG A 585 26.18 8.88 -19.64
C ARG A 585 26.68 8.88 -21.08
N THR A 586 27.78 8.20 -21.36
CA THR A 586 28.40 8.19 -22.70
C THR A 586 27.82 7.13 -23.62
N GLY A 587 27.20 6.08 -23.07
CA GLY A 587 26.79 4.90 -23.82
C GLY A 587 27.97 4.14 -24.43
N GLN A 588 29.16 4.23 -23.82
CA GLN A 588 30.39 3.63 -24.34
C GLN A 588 30.95 2.59 -23.38
N LEU A 589 31.22 1.39 -23.91
CA LEU A 589 31.89 0.33 -23.16
C LEU A 589 33.40 0.32 -23.43
N GLY A 590 34.18 0.25 -22.34
CA GLY A 590 35.59 -0.14 -22.39
C GLY A 590 35.77 -1.61 -22.76
N GLU A 591 37.02 -2.05 -22.92
CA GLU A 591 37.33 -3.46 -23.24
C GLU A 591 36.81 -4.43 -22.18
N ALA A 592 36.97 -4.09 -20.90
CA ALA A 592 36.48 -4.91 -19.79
C ALA A 592 34.95 -4.99 -19.76
N GLN A 593 34.25 -3.85 -19.94
CA GLN A 593 32.79 -3.84 -19.93
C GLN A 593 32.19 -4.49 -21.17
N ARG A 594 32.88 -4.44 -22.33
CA ARG A 594 32.44 -5.19 -23.52
C ARG A 594 32.50 -6.70 -23.30
N ALA A 595 33.49 -7.20 -22.57
CA ALA A 595 33.53 -8.62 -22.19
C ALA A 595 32.35 -9.01 -21.27
N ILE A 596 31.93 -8.10 -20.39
CA ILE A 596 30.73 -8.28 -19.55
C ILE A 596 29.46 -8.30 -20.42
N TYR A 597 29.32 -7.35 -21.34
CA TYR A 597 28.23 -7.30 -22.31
C TYR A 597 28.12 -8.59 -23.14
N GLU A 598 29.23 -9.09 -23.68
CA GLU A 598 29.25 -10.36 -24.43
C GLU A 598 28.85 -11.56 -23.55
N SER A 599 29.24 -11.56 -22.27
CA SER A 599 28.83 -12.58 -21.30
C SER A 599 27.33 -12.51 -21.00
N ASP A 600 26.79 -11.31 -20.80
CA ASP A 600 25.37 -11.10 -20.52
C ASP A 600 24.49 -11.44 -21.74
N LEU A 601 24.93 -11.10 -22.95
CA LEU A 601 24.30 -11.57 -24.20
C LEU A 601 24.30 -13.10 -24.29
N ALA A 602 25.43 -13.75 -24.02
CA ALA A 602 25.56 -15.20 -24.10
C ALA A 602 24.71 -15.93 -23.03
N ALA A 603 24.51 -15.30 -21.87
CA ALA A 603 23.66 -15.80 -20.78
C ALA A 603 22.17 -15.47 -20.97
N GLY A 604 21.81 -14.65 -21.97
CA GLY A 604 20.44 -14.18 -22.18
C GLY A 604 19.97 -13.18 -21.11
N HIS A 605 20.90 -12.48 -20.46
CA HIS A 605 20.58 -11.43 -19.51
C HIS A 605 20.20 -10.11 -20.20
N THR A 606 20.56 -9.94 -21.47
CA THR A 606 20.18 -8.79 -22.30
C THR A 606 19.99 -9.20 -23.75
N GLU A 607 19.18 -8.42 -24.47
CA GLU A 607 19.03 -8.47 -25.93
C GLU A 607 19.33 -7.10 -26.57
N LEU A 608 19.74 -6.12 -25.77
CA LEU A 608 19.99 -4.75 -26.19
C LEU A 608 21.24 -4.65 -27.06
N GLY A 609 21.28 -3.61 -27.90
CA GLY A 609 22.52 -3.19 -28.55
C GLY A 609 23.53 -2.65 -27.54
N GLU A 610 24.81 -2.61 -27.92
CA GLU A 610 25.91 -2.18 -27.03
C GLU A 610 25.68 -0.77 -26.45
N TYR A 611 25.12 0.14 -27.24
CA TYR A 611 24.84 1.51 -26.81
C TYR A 611 23.71 1.55 -25.76
N GLU A 612 22.55 0.95 -26.03
CA GLU A 612 21.43 0.90 -25.10
C GLU A 612 21.79 0.15 -23.82
N TYR A 613 22.52 -0.96 -23.95
CA TYR A 613 23.04 -1.71 -22.80
C TYR A 613 23.98 -0.87 -21.93
N ALA A 614 24.85 -0.06 -22.55
CA ALA A 614 25.71 0.87 -21.82
C ALA A 614 24.88 1.97 -21.14
N ARG A 615 23.85 2.52 -21.79
CA ARG A 615 22.91 3.51 -21.20
C ARG A 615 22.19 2.96 -19.97
N GLU A 616 21.85 1.68 -19.95
CA GLU A 616 21.19 1.00 -18.82
C GLU A 616 22.16 0.44 -17.77
N TRP A 617 23.46 0.77 -17.87
CA TRP A 617 24.48 0.22 -16.99
C TRP A 617 24.29 0.69 -15.53
N LYS A 618 24.00 -0.26 -14.64
CA LYS A 618 23.72 0.00 -13.21
C LYS A 618 24.97 -0.17 -12.33
N ALA A 619 25.79 -1.17 -12.62
CA ALA A 619 26.95 -1.58 -11.84
C ALA A 619 28.11 -0.56 -11.85
N ASN A 620 29.16 -0.82 -11.06
CA ASN A 620 30.45 -0.15 -11.24
C ASN A 620 31.18 -0.65 -12.50
N ALA A 621 32.37 -0.10 -12.80
CA ALA A 621 33.14 -0.52 -13.97
C ALA A 621 33.57 -2.00 -13.94
N ALA A 622 33.65 -2.64 -12.77
CA ALA A 622 33.94 -4.07 -12.66
C ALA A 622 32.71 -4.97 -12.86
N GLY A 623 31.52 -4.40 -13.12
CA GLY A 623 30.28 -5.14 -13.28
C GLY A 623 29.70 -5.65 -11.95
N VAL A 624 29.96 -4.96 -10.85
CA VAL A 624 29.35 -5.23 -9.54
C VAL A 624 28.30 -4.16 -9.22
N ASP A 625 27.09 -4.61 -8.89
CA ASP A 625 26.04 -3.76 -8.34
C ASP A 625 26.42 -3.34 -6.92
N LEU A 626 26.83 -2.08 -6.77
CA LEU A 626 27.37 -1.56 -5.51
C LEU A 626 26.34 -1.60 -4.39
N ASN A 627 25.05 -1.38 -4.67
CA ASN A 627 23.99 -1.44 -3.67
C ASN A 627 23.51 -2.89 -3.40
N ARG A 628 24.31 -3.88 -3.80
CA ARG A 628 24.22 -5.28 -3.38
C ARG A 628 25.52 -5.78 -2.77
N ASN A 629 26.51 -4.90 -2.59
CA ASN A 629 27.86 -5.24 -2.17
C ASN A 629 28.11 -4.92 -0.68
N PHE A 630 27.12 -4.50 0.11
CA PHE A 630 27.28 -4.27 1.55
C PHE A 630 26.90 -5.49 2.38
N ASP A 631 27.43 -5.59 3.60
CA ASP A 631 27.20 -6.72 4.51
C ASP A 631 25.84 -6.66 5.23
N ALA A 632 24.75 -6.66 4.46
CA ALA A 632 23.37 -6.69 4.97
C ALA A 632 22.63 -7.89 4.36
N GLY A 633 22.76 -9.08 4.96
CA GLY A 633 22.19 -10.30 4.37
C GLY A 633 22.85 -10.71 3.04
N TRP A 634 24.10 -10.27 2.82
CA TRP A 634 24.83 -10.46 1.56
C TRP A 634 24.98 -11.92 1.15
N GLU A 635 25.26 -12.83 2.11
CA GLU A 635 25.47 -14.25 1.82
C GLU A 635 24.23 -14.90 1.17
N SER A 636 23.04 -14.52 1.62
CA SER A 636 21.74 -15.03 1.16
C SER A 636 21.17 -14.34 -0.07
N LEU A 637 21.79 -13.25 -0.53
CA LEU A 637 21.28 -12.43 -1.62
C LEU A 637 21.25 -13.18 -2.95
N GLU A 638 20.12 -13.17 -3.66
CA GLU A 638 20.10 -13.64 -5.06
C GLU A 638 21.01 -12.76 -5.91
N SER A 639 21.82 -13.38 -6.78
CA SER A 639 22.80 -12.65 -7.56
C SER A 639 23.16 -13.34 -8.86
N ARG A 640 23.59 -12.55 -9.83
CA ARG A 640 24.30 -13.06 -11.01
C ARG A 640 25.51 -13.89 -10.56
N SER A 641 25.87 -14.90 -11.34
CA SER A 641 27.02 -15.78 -11.00
C SER A 641 28.38 -15.20 -11.41
N ALA A 642 28.38 -14.07 -12.11
CA ALA A 642 29.56 -13.41 -12.67
C ALA A 642 29.27 -11.90 -12.84
N PRO A 643 30.30 -11.06 -13.03
CA PRO A 643 30.14 -9.65 -13.39
C PRO A 643 29.10 -9.42 -14.48
N SER A 644 28.24 -8.43 -14.28
CA SER A 644 27.09 -8.10 -15.13
C SER A 644 26.80 -6.60 -15.04
N SER A 645 26.04 -6.03 -15.99
CA SER A 645 25.62 -4.61 -15.89
C SER A 645 24.76 -4.33 -14.66
N GLU A 646 24.17 -5.34 -14.02
CA GLU A 646 23.37 -5.23 -12.80
C GLU A 646 23.29 -6.56 -12.02
N ASN A 647 22.84 -6.52 -10.77
CA ASN A 647 22.51 -7.68 -9.94
C ASN A 647 23.67 -8.66 -9.61
N TYR A 648 24.92 -8.37 -10.00
CA TYR A 648 26.08 -9.08 -9.49
C TYR A 648 26.57 -8.47 -8.17
N ARG A 649 26.59 -9.24 -7.07
CA ARG A 649 26.84 -8.75 -5.71
C ARG A 649 28.32 -8.62 -5.33
N GLY A 650 29.23 -8.96 -6.23
CA GLY A 650 30.65 -9.08 -5.94
C GLY A 650 31.07 -10.45 -5.41
N ALA A 651 32.36 -10.64 -5.16
CA ALA A 651 32.93 -11.89 -4.66
C ALA A 651 32.92 -11.98 -3.12
N ALA A 652 32.90 -10.83 -2.45
CA ALA A 652 32.66 -10.68 -1.01
C ALA A 652 31.96 -9.34 -0.75
N SER A 653 31.34 -9.18 0.42
CA SER A 653 30.83 -7.87 0.85
C SER A 653 31.99 -6.88 0.99
N GLU A 654 31.73 -5.64 0.58
CA GLU A 654 32.64 -4.49 0.57
C GLU A 654 33.97 -4.78 -0.13
N ASP A 655 33.94 -5.63 -1.16
CA ASP A 655 35.12 -6.00 -1.93
C ASP A 655 35.45 -4.98 -3.03
N GLN A 656 34.47 -4.20 -3.48
CA GLN A 656 34.65 -3.12 -4.44
C GLN A 656 35.28 -1.89 -3.79
N PRO A 657 36.13 -1.14 -4.51
CA PRO A 657 36.79 0.03 -3.95
C PRO A 657 35.79 1.15 -3.61
N GLU A 658 34.69 1.30 -4.35
CA GLU A 658 33.65 2.30 -4.09
C GLU A 658 32.84 1.97 -2.83
N SER A 659 32.27 0.76 -2.74
CA SER A 659 31.46 0.33 -1.58
C SER A 659 32.30 0.32 -0.30
N ARG A 660 33.56 -0.13 -0.38
CA ARG A 660 34.49 -0.09 0.74
C ARG A 660 34.83 1.33 1.18
N ALA A 661 35.08 2.24 0.23
CA ALA A 661 35.37 3.64 0.56
C ALA A 661 34.17 4.30 1.28
N LEU A 662 32.95 4.05 0.79
CA LEU A 662 31.74 4.55 1.43
C LEU A 662 31.56 3.93 2.82
N ALA A 663 31.69 2.60 2.97
CA ALA A 663 31.54 1.92 4.25
C ALA A 663 32.60 2.37 5.28
N ASP A 664 33.86 2.49 4.88
CA ASP A 664 34.95 2.96 5.74
C ASP A 664 34.74 4.42 6.17
N TYR A 665 34.25 5.27 5.28
CA TYR A 665 33.91 6.65 5.60
C TYR A 665 32.72 6.73 6.57
N THR A 666 31.66 5.96 6.36
CA THR A 666 30.52 5.88 7.28
C THR A 666 30.93 5.38 8.66
N ARG A 667 31.84 4.39 8.75
CA ARG A 667 32.40 3.92 10.03
C ARG A 667 33.28 4.96 10.72
N LEU A 668 33.94 5.82 9.95
CA LEU A 668 34.80 6.90 10.44
C LEU A 668 33.94 8.03 11.03
N VAL A 669 32.96 8.50 10.28
CA VAL A 669 32.08 9.62 10.66
C VAL A 669 31.06 9.19 11.71
N LYS A 670 30.45 8.01 11.54
CA LYS A 670 29.31 7.51 12.32
C LYS A 670 28.15 8.52 12.36
N PRO A 671 27.59 8.88 11.20
CA PRO A 671 26.54 9.87 11.13
C PRO A 671 25.31 9.45 11.93
N ASP A 672 24.55 10.43 12.42
CA ASP A 672 23.30 10.24 13.15
C ASP A 672 22.12 9.90 12.24
N ALA A 673 22.25 10.21 10.94
CA ALA A 673 21.31 9.82 9.90
C ALA A 673 21.98 9.72 8.52
N THR A 674 21.46 8.87 7.64
CA THR A 674 21.90 8.82 6.24
C THR A 674 20.75 8.92 5.24
N LEU A 675 20.94 9.70 4.18
CA LEU A 675 20.03 9.81 3.05
C LEU A 675 20.71 9.25 1.79
N SER A 676 20.08 8.25 1.16
CA SER A 676 20.58 7.61 -0.07
C SER A 676 19.66 7.90 -1.25
N TYR A 677 20.10 8.71 -2.20
CA TYR A 677 19.30 9.07 -3.36
C TYR A 677 19.53 8.11 -4.53
N HIS A 678 18.41 7.62 -5.08
CA HIS A 678 18.32 6.66 -6.18
C HIS A 678 17.27 7.12 -7.21
N THR A 679 17.15 6.38 -8.31
CA THR A 679 16.00 6.45 -9.22
C THR A 679 15.54 5.03 -9.59
N ALA A 680 14.25 4.70 -9.71
CA ALA A 680 13.09 5.58 -9.72
C ALA A 680 11.88 4.99 -8.98
N GLY A 681 10.94 5.86 -8.59
CA GLY A 681 9.71 5.44 -7.92
C GLY A 681 8.90 6.58 -7.30
N SER A 682 9.54 7.69 -6.93
CA SER A 682 8.91 8.79 -6.18
C SER A 682 8.37 8.32 -4.83
N LEU A 683 9.18 7.54 -4.12
CA LEU A 683 8.87 6.86 -2.87
C LEU A 683 10.12 6.75 -1.98
N ILE A 684 9.93 6.36 -0.73
CA ILE A 684 10.98 6.24 0.28
C ILE A 684 10.97 4.83 0.88
N TYR A 685 12.14 4.19 0.94
CA TYR A 685 12.35 2.97 1.71
C TYR A 685 13.09 3.30 3.02
N ALA A 686 12.52 2.89 4.15
CA ALA A 686 13.08 3.19 5.47
C ALA A 686 13.49 1.93 6.25
N ASP A 687 12.77 0.83 6.11
CA ASP A 687 12.92 -0.34 6.99
C ASP A 687 13.88 -1.39 6.43
N TYR A 688 14.46 -2.18 7.34
CA TYR A 688 15.18 -3.39 7.00
C TYR A 688 15.00 -4.45 8.10
N ALA A 689 14.63 -5.67 7.71
CA ALA A 689 14.35 -6.76 8.65
C ALA A 689 15.56 -7.12 9.55
N GLY A 690 16.78 -6.87 9.08
CA GLY A 690 18.00 -7.12 9.86
C GLY A 690 18.36 -6.01 10.86
N ALA A 691 17.68 -4.87 10.84
CA ALA A 691 17.92 -3.76 11.76
C ALA A 691 17.06 -3.86 13.03
N SER A 692 17.47 -3.16 14.09
CA SER A 692 16.70 -3.12 15.33
C SER A 692 15.40 -2.33 15.15
N GLU A 693 14.35 -2.68 15.90
CA GLU A 693 13.05 -1.97 15.85
C GLU A 693 13.21 -0.47 16.15
N ARG A 694 14.14 -0.11 17.03
CA ARG A 694 14.44 1.30 17.32
C ARG A 694 15.01 2.01 16.09
N THR A 695 15.94 1.39 15.39
CA THR A 695 16.56 1.96 14.18
C THR A 695 15.56 2.02 13.03
N ASN A 696 14.72 1.00 12.84
CA ASN A 696 13.63 1.02 11.86
C ASN A 696 12.61 2.13 12.20
N ALA A 697 12.15 2.24 13.44
CA ALA A 697 11.23 3.31 13.85
C ALA A 697 11.81 4.72 13.61
N ALA A 698 13.09 4.94 13.91
CA ALA A 698 13.77 6.19 13.62
C ALA A 698 13.89 6.44 12.10
N SER A 699 14.21 5.41 11.32
CA SER A 699 14.28 5.49 9.85
C SER A 699 12.93 5.83 9.24
N ARG A 700 11.83 5.22 9.72
CA ARG A 700 10.46 5.56 9.31
C ARG A 700 10.12 6.99 9.66
N SER A 701 10.45 7.44 10.87
CA SER A 701 10.18 8.83 11.28
C SER A 701 10.91 9.84 10.40
N LEU A 702 12.19 9.59 10.09
CA LEU A 702 12.97 10.41 9.14
C LEU A 702 12.35 10.34 7.74
N GLY A 703 11.99 9.15 7.27
CA GLY A 703 11.34 8.93 5.99
C GLY A 703 10.02 9.69 5.88
N LEU A 704 9.19 9.71 6.93
CA LEU A 704 7.93 10.44 6.97
C LEU A 704 8.15 11.96 6.92
N ALA A 705 9.16 12.47 7.62
CA ALA A 705 9.49 13.90 7.57
C ALA A 705 9.91 14.35 6.16
N LEU A 706 10.76 13.55 5.49
CA LEU A 706 11.18 13.78 4.11
C LEU A 706 10.02 13.58 3.13
N GLY A 707 9.23 12.53 3.31
CA GLY A 707 8.10 12.17 2.47
C GLY A 707 7.00 13.23 2.50
N ALA A 708 6.69 13.80 3.67
CA ALA A 708 5.73 14.89 3.81
C ALA A 708 6.13 16.14 3.01
N ALA A 709 7.42 16.47 2.98
CA ALA A 709 7.93 17.60 2.20
C ALA A 709 8.00 17.29 0.69
N ALA A 710 8.36 16.07 0.34
CA ALA A 710 8.49 15.65 -1.05
C ALA A 710 7.17 15.20 -1.69
N GLY A 711 6.12 14.90 -0.91
CA GLY A 711 4.95 14.16 -1.39
C GLY A 711 5.30 12.73 -1.81
N TYR A 712 6.25 12.09 -1.12
CA TYR A 712 6.63 10.69 -1.35
C TYR A 712 6.04 9.81 -0.25
N GLU A 713 5.55 8.64 -0.64
CA GLU A 713 5.07 7.62 0.29
C GLU A 713 6.21 6.74 0.79
N LEU A 714 6.02 6.14 1.97
CA LEU A 714 6.90 5.08 2.45
C LEU A 714 6.44 3.77 1.85
N GLU A 715 7.35 3.07 1.18
CA GLU A 715 7.09 1.77 0.57
C GLU A 715 7.53 0.64 1.51
N GLU A 716 6.80 -0.48 1.47
CA GLU A 716 7.15 -1.67 2.22
C GLU A 716 8.49 -2.26 1.73
N THR A 717 9.31 -2.73 2.68
CA THR A 717 10.67 -3.24 2.38
C THR A 717 10.79 -4.75 2.59
N GLU A 718 9.72 -5.43 2.99
CA GLU A 718 9.76 -6.86 3.37
C GLU A 718 10.14 -7.80 2.22
N THR A 719 9.92 -7.36 0.98
CA THR A 719 10.23 -8.12 -0.24
C THR A 719 11.53 -7.67 -0.92
N LEU A 720 12.21 -6.64 -0.41
CA LEU A 720 13.43 -6.13 -1.02
C LEU A 720 14.62 -7.02 -0.68
N ASP A 721 15.47 -7.24 -1.67
CA ASP A 721 16.76 -7.87 -1.45
C ASP A 721 17.62 -6.99 -0.52
N GLY A 722 18.35 -7.62 0.41
CA GLY A 722 19.34 -6.93 1.23
C GLY A 722 20.57 -6.45 0.43
N GLY A 723 21.67 -6.25 1.14
CA GLY A 723 22.98 -5.93 0.56
C GLY A 723 23.14 -4.46 0.16
N GLY A 724 22.12 -3.64 0.39
CA GLY A 724 22.14 -2.20 0.16
C GLY A 724 22.85 -1.41 1.25
N TYR A 725 23.28 -0.21 0.91
CA TYR A 725 23.96 0.69 1.83
C TYR A 725 23.07 1.08 3.02
N LYS A 726 21.81 1.46 2.76
CA LYS A 726 20.80 1.78 3.79
C LYS A 726 20.68 0.66 4.82
N ASP A 727 20.49 -0.56 4.32
CA ASP A 727 20.26 -1.75 5.14
C ASP A 727 21.47 -2.06 6.02
N TRP A 728 22.68 -1.92 5.47
CA TRP A 728 23.92 -2.12 6.19
C TRP A 728 24.14 -1.05 7.26
N ALA A 729 23.93 0.23 6.94
CA ALA A 729 24.05 1.31 7.92
C ALA A 729 23.07 1.13 9.09
N ALA A 730 21.82 0.76 8.78
CA ALA A 730 20.80 0.49 9.79
C ALA A 730 21.08 -0.76 10.64
N SER A 731 21.45 -1.89 10.01
CA SER A 731 21.62 -3.16 10.73
C SER A 731 22.97 -3.34 11.40
N ALA A 732 24.06 -2.86 10.79
CA ALA A 732 25.41 -3.06 11.31
C ALA A 732 25.86 -1.95 12.24
N LEU A 733 25.33 -0.72 12.07
CA LEU A 733 25.78 0.47 12.79
C LEU A 733 24.68 1.16 13.62
N ASP A 734 23.44 0.66 13.58
CA ASP A 734 22.27 1.28 14.24
C ASP A 734 22.03 2.75 13.82
N ILE A 735 22.36 3.08 12.58
CA ILE A 735 22.17 4.43 12.02
C ILE A 735 20.81 4.48 11.31
N PRO A 736 19.92 5.42 11.67
CA PRO A 736 18.70 5.68 10.89
C PRO A 736 19.03 6.03 9.44
N SER A 737 18.45 5.30 8.51
CA SER A 737 18.86 5.37 7.10
C SER A 737 17.64 5.25 6.19
N VAL A 738 17.57 6.11 5.17
CA VAL A 738 16.52 6.07 4.16
C VAL A 738 17.10 6.00 2.75
N THR A 739 16.39 5.31 1.86
CA THR A 739 16.59 5.36 0.41
C THR A 739 15.44 6.16 -0.18
N VAL A 740 15.76 7.19 -0.97
CA VAL A 740 14.79 8.06 -1.63
C VAL A 740 14.88 7.82 -3.14
N GLU A 741 13.81 7.29 -3.73
CA GLU A 741 13.71 7.00 -5.17
C GLU A 741 13.11 8.21 -5.89
N LEU A 742 13.90 8.87 -6.75
CA LEU A 742 13.48 10.06 -7.48
C LEU A 742 12.84 9.71 -8.82
N GLY A 743 11.92 10.56 -9.30
CA GLY A 743 11.30 10.36 -10.62
C GLY A 743 10.44 9.10 -10.69
N TYR A 744 10.04 8.70 -11.90
CA TYR A 744 9.17 7.53 -12.12
C TYR A 744 9.39 6.97 -13.52
N GLY A 745 9.31 5.64 -13.66
CA GLY A 745 9.51 4.92 -14.91
C GLY A 745 10.94 4.48 -15.16
N ASP A 746 11.32 4.35 -16.44
CA ASP A 746 12.59 3.73 -16.84
C ASP A 746 13.83 4.56 -16.49
N ASN A 747 14.93 3.87 -16.20
CA ASN A 747 16.24 4.48 -16.06
C ASN A 747 17.07 4.32 -17.35
N PRO A 748 17.95 5.27 -17.68
CA PRO A 748 18.19 6.53 -16.97
C PRO A 748 17.01 7.51 -17.12
N GLN A 749 16.69 8.22 -16.04
CA GLN A 749 15.60 9.21 -16.02
C GLN A 749 15.87 10.35 -17.02
N ARG A 750 14.80 10.91 -17.59
CA ARG A 750 14.89 12.10 -18.46
C ARG A 750 15.36 13.30 -17.65
N LEU A 751 16.23 14.14 -18.23
CA LEU A 751 16.65 15.39 -17.59
C LEU A 751 15.48 16.32 -17.24
N THR A 752 14.37 16.21 -17.95
CA THR A 752 13.16 17.01 -17.69
C THR A 752 12.38 16.56 -16.45
N ALA A 753 12.73 15.41 -15.86
CA ALA A 753 12.25 15.03 -14.54
C ALA A 753 12.97 15.78 -13.40
N TYR A 754 14.14 16.35 -13.67
CA TYR A 754 14.97 16.98 -12.65
C TYR A 754 14.30 18.16 -11.93
N PRO A 755 13.64 19.12 -12.62
CA PRO A 755 13.04 20.27 -11.93
C PRO A 755 12.03 19.87 -10.84
N THR A 756 11.20 18.85 -11.10
CA THR A 756 10.25 18.35 -10.10
C THR A 756 10.96 17.57 -9.00
N ALA A 757 11.96 16.76 -9.32
CA ALA A 757 12.78 16.07 -8.31
C ALA A 757 13.51 17.05 -7.37
N ARG A 758 14.13 18.11 -7.92
CA ARG A 758 14.80 19.18 -7.17
C ARG A 758 13.82 19.91 -6.25
N LEU A 759 12.73 20.42 -6.82
CA LEU A 759 11.70 21.16 -6.07
C LEU A 759 11.21 20.41 -4.82
N ARG A 760 11.08 19.08 -4.93
CA ARG A 760 10.56 18.21 -3.88
C ARG A 760 11.59 17.82 -2.81
N ASN A 761 12.90 17.91 -3.12
CA ASN A 761 13.95 17.33 -2.28
C ASN A 761 15.10 18.30 -1.94
N GLU A 762 15.16 19.49 -2.51
CA GLU A 762 16.28 20.42 -2.32
C GLU A 762 16.47 20.83 -0.84
N THR A 763 15.40 20.88 -0.06
CA THR A 763 15.41 21.22 1.37
C THR A 763 15.62 20.02 2.31
N ALA A 764 15.76 18.80 1.78
CA ALA A 764 15.92 17.59 2.58
C ALA A 764 17.05 17.64 3.64
N PRO A 765 18.23 18.26 3.38
CA PRO A 765 19.25 18.41 4.43
C PRO A 765 18.73 19.19 5.65
N LEU A 766 18.00 20.27 5.44
CA LEU A 766 17.44 21.09 6.53
C LEU A 766 16.36 20.34 7.31
N ILE A 767 15.51 19.58 6.59
CA ILE A 767 14.48 18.72 7.21
C ILE A 767 15.14 17.65 8.08
N ALA A 768 16.22 17.02 7.62
CA ALA A 768 16.96 16.03 8.40
C ALA A 768 17.59 16.64 9.66
N ALA A 769 18.11 17.87 9.59
CA ALA A 769 18.62 18.59 10.76
C ALA A 769 17.51 18.91 11.78
N ASP A 770 16.36 19.39 11.32
CA ASP A 770 15.22 19.65 12.21
C ASP A 770 14.71 18.36 12.86
N TRP A 771 14.67 17.26 12.11
CA TRP A 771 14.31 15.95 12.63
C TRP A 771 15.28 15.48 13.73
N LEU A 772 16.59 15.67 13.54
CA LEU A 772 17.61 15.31 14.53
C LEU A 772 17.37 16.04 15.86
N ARG A 773 17.17 17.36 15.83
CA ARG A 773 16.91 18.17 17.04
C ARG A 773 15.70 17.71 17.85
N GLN A 774 14.72 17.10 17.20
CA GLN A 774 13.48 16.66 17.83
C GLN A 774 13.59 15.24 18.39
N ASN A 775 14.55 14.44 17.92
CA ASN A 775 14.57 12.99 18.14
C ASN A 775 15.88 12.43 18.69
N ARG A 776 16.93 13.25 18.83
CA ARG A 776 18.25 12.82 19.30
C ARG A 776 18.75 13.54 20.54
#